data_AF-A0AAE6ZHQ9-F1
#
_entry.id   AF-A0AAE6ZHQ9-F1
#
_cell.length_a   1.000
_cell.length_b   1.000
_cell.length_c   1.000
_cell.angle_alpha   90.00
_cell.angle_beta   90.00
_cell.angle_gamma   90.00
#
_symmetry.space_group_name_H-M   'P 1'
#
loop_
_entity.id
_entity.type
_entity.pdbx_description
1 polymer ?
#
loop_
_entity_poly.entity_id
_entity_poly.type
_entity_poly.pdbx_seq_one_letter_code
_entity_poly.pdbx_strand_id
1 'polypeptide(L)'
;MKKIAYILTALLVGWNSLAIAQGPSDQRAFNTKIADVLALMPAPNKGQFNTNMEAISALGEDGVVTIAGMLVPEGKGDNTQLQYALAGYAYYVTQPGKEAKRKEAAAAFCKAISKATDPENKVFLLTQLQTTGDNDAVSTLQPLLSADRFCDPAARVLIKINTPTAQKALLDGLAGANAANRITLTEALGDARYAAAVPAITAQLNNSDKKLVKVSQYALARIADPASAKALGDAAAKAGYTYDVTDAASSYLYYAGQLAANGNKAAAQKIGESLVKQCTADAQVHTRTAGLKLLVDILGEKSQPWINQAVAGKNNEYRDAALKFAAPFANAAALNWQAQLKKGSDNTKAAIITMLGDNKVNAALPAITALTKNSNDVVRLAAIAAAARIGGASTLPALLGIMKTGSAADIDAVKKALRLIPGEEVTQQAGAALATMPAPAQTALLEVLAARKADSRVNDVLPLAASSNADVKAAAFAALKDVAGKNNLPALFSLLNNASAPQEISNIQTALINAGATSADVMAQMKQAPAANQSRYLGVLAGIGQPSALEPVLTAFANGDDNTKNAAVAALSDWKDASAAPALLKIARDAANSAYREKALNGYISLVKKSGYPADQKVLLLRNALELNPSDAVQKQALTVLEQCKTFPALLLAGEYLDKAAVQQEAAMAVMNIALANKTYNGNIVRQLLDKAGAALKGGDADYQRQSIRKYLSEMPAGDGFVSMFNGKDLSGWKGLVENPIARGKMDAKTLSKAQDKANEAMRKGWSVKDGLLVFNGQGDNLCTDKKYGDFEMLVDWKITPNGDAGIYLRGTPQVQIWDTSRTDVGAQVGSGGLYNNQQNEAKPLKLADNAIGEWNHFRIIMKGDRVTVYLNGQLVTDNTILENYWDRNLPIFPEEQIELQAHGTYVAYRNLYIKELPRVKPFTLSDEEKKAGYKVLFDGTNMHEWTGNTKDYVIDEGNLVIYPTNGGHGNLYTKKEYKNFSFRFEFQLTPGANNGLGVRAPLNGDAAYGGMELQILDNEADIYKDLNVYQYHGSVYGVIPAKRGFLKPVGEWNYEEAIVDGTHIKVILNGTVILDGDIAEAREKGTLDHKQHPGLKNETGHIGFLGHGSVVRFRNIRVKEL
;
A
#
# COMPACT_ATOMS: atom_id res chain seq x y z
N MET A 1 -14.40 57.06 28.17
CA MET A 1 -15.45 58.10 28.31
C MET A 1 -16.23 58.19 27.01
N LYS A 2 -17.57 58.12 27.13
CA LYS A 2 -18.67 58.58 26.25
C LYS A 2 -18.34 58.89 24.77
N LYS A 3 -18.98 58.19 23.83
CA LYS A 3 -20.20 58.67 23.13
C LYS A 3 -20.07 60.12 22.65
N ILE A 4 -19.75 60.32 21.38
CA ILE A 4 -20.45 61.29 20.52
C ILE A 4 -20.61 60.61 19.16
N ALA A 5 -21.88 60.39 18.83
CA ALA A 5 -22.37 59.90 17.55
C ALA A 5 -23.03 61.09 16.82
N TYR A 6 -23.25 60.95 15.51
CA TYR A 6 -24.27 61.66 14.71
C TYR A 6 -24.02 63.09 14.20
N ILE A 7 -22.84 63.45 13.68
CA ILE A 7 -22.71 64.66 12.82
C ILE A 7 -21.75 64.42 11.64
N LEU A 8 -21.87 63.32 10.89
CA LEU A 8 -21.11 63.16 9.64
C LEU A 8 -21.89 62.40 8.55
N THR A 9 -23.23 62.43 8.62
CA THR A 9 -24.12 61.71 7.70
C THR A 9 -24.84 62.60 6.68
N ALA A 10 -24.48 63.89 6.51
CA ALA A 10 -25.29 64.80 5.66
C ALA A 10 -24.56 65.89 4.85
N LEU A 11 -23.23 65.90 4.74
CA LEU A 11 -22.53 67.07 4.14
C LEU A 11 -21.41 66.77 3.14
N LEU A 12 -21.51 65.65 2.41
CA LEU A 12 -20.72 65.44 1.18
C LEU A 12 -21.58 64.81 0.07
N VAL A 13 -22.82 65.30 -0.08
CA VAL A 13 -23.56 65.19 -1.35
C VAL A 13 -23.23 66.45 -2.14
N GLY A 14 -22.51 66.29 -3.25
CA GLY A 14 -22.30 67.34 -4.22
C GLY A 14 -20.83 67.61 -4.48
N TRP A 15 -20.19 66.72 -5.25
CA TRP A 15 -19.40 67.06 -6.44
C TRP A 15 -18.89 65.78 -7.10
N ASN A 16 -19.49 65.49 -8.25
CA ASN A 16 -18.91 64.87 -9.46
C ASN A 16 -19.83 63.81 -10.06
N SER A 17 -20.83 64.33 -10.76
CA SER A 17 -21.33 63.71 -11.98
C SER A 17 -20.27 63.87 -13.08
N LEU A 18 -19.85 62.74 -13.68
CA LEU A 18 -19.23 62.52 -15.00
C LEU A 18 -18.03 61.58 -14.93
N ALA A 19 -18.28 60.29 -15.09
CA ALA A 19 -17.61 59.41 -16.05
C ALA A 19 -18.11 57.97 -15.82
N ILE A 20 -19.11 57.56 -16.59
CA ILE A 20 -19.31 56.14 -16.89
C ILE A 20 -18.12 55.75 -17.77
N ALA A 21 -17.03 55.28 -17.18
CA ALA A 21 -15.96 54.65 -17.94
C ALA A 21 -16.39 53.20 -18.21
N GLN A 22 -17.01 52.97 -19.36
CA GLN A 22 -16.98 51.64 -19.97
C GLN A 22 -15.51 51.25 -20.10
N GLY A 23 -15.06 50.26 -19.33
CA GLY A 23 -13.77 49.62 -19.55
C GLY A 23 -13.67 49.10 -20.99
N PRO A 24 -12.46 48.92 -21.54
CA PRO A 24 -12.28 48.58 -22.94
C PRO A 24 -13.09 47.31 -23.25
N SER A 25 -14.03 47.40 -24.18
CA SER A 25 -14.77 46.25 -24.69
C SER A 25 -13.75 45.22 -25.18
N ASP A 26 -13.73 44.02 -24.60
CA ASP A 26 -12.88 42.93 -25.08
C ASP A 26 -13.24 42.62 -26.54
N GLN A 27 -12.41 43.10 -27.48
CA GLN A 27 -12.65 43.06 -28.94
C GLN A 27 -12.25 41.73 -29.60
N ARG A 28 -11.84 40.72 -28.82
CA ARG A 28 -11.53 39.38 -29.39
C ARG A 28 -12.79 38.73 -29.95
N ALA A 29 -12.62 37.93 -31.00
CA ALA A 29 -13.72 37.14 -31.56
C ALA A 29 -14.23 36.12 -30.54
N PHE A 30 -15.54 35.88 -30.51
CA PHE A 30 -16.21 35.03 -29.51
C PHE A 30 -15.61 33.62 -29.40
N ASN A 31 -15.31 32.97 -30.53
CA ASN A 31 -14.69 31.64 -30.56
C ASN A 31 -13.23 31.66 -30.07
N THR A 32 -12.51 32.77 -30.27
CA THR A 32 -11.17 32.94 -29.71
C THR A 32 -11.22 33.03 -28.19
N LYS A 33 -12.21 33.72 -27.61
CA LYS A 33 -12.41 33.74 -26.16
C LYS A 33 -12.70 32.36 -25.58
N ILE A 34 -13.47 31.53 -26.29
CA ILE A 34 -13.75 30.15 -25.89
C ILE A 34 -12.48 29.30 -25.95
N ALA A 35 -11.74 29.34 -27.06
CA ALA A 35 -10.50 28.58 -27.21
C ALA A 35 -9.46 28.99 -26.16
N ASP A 36 -9.32 30.29 -25.91
CA ASP A 36 -8.44 30.83 -24.88
C ASP A 36 -8.81 30.28 -23.49
N VAL A 37 -10.11 30.27 -23.14
CA VAL A 37 -10.60 29.77 -21.84
C VAL A 37 -10.48 28.24 -21.71
N LEU A 38 -10.65 27.48 -22.79
CA LEU A 38 -10.48 26.03 -22.80
C LEU A 38 -9.04 25.58 -22.72
N ALA A 39 -8.13 26.34 -23.35
CA ALA A 39 -6.69 26.13 -23.20
C ALA A 39 -6.25 26.28 -21.73
N LEU A 40 -7.08 26.92 -20.89
CA LEU A 40 -6.81 27.07 -19.47
C LEU A 40 -7.19 25.86 -18.58
N MET A 41 -7.55 24.73 -19.18
CA MET A 41 -8.11 23.56 -18.48
C MET A 41 -7.19 22.35 -18.68
N PRO A 42 -6.91 21.50 -17.67
CA PRO A 42 -7.49 21.53 -16.34
C PRO A 42 -6.82 22.54 -15.41
N ALA A 43 -7.62 23.14 -14.54
CA ALA A 43 -7.15 24.08 -13.54
C ALA A 43 -6.31 23.36 -12.45
N PRO A 44 -5.14 23.88 -12.11
CA PRO A 44 -4.19 23.19 -11.25
C PRO A 44 -4.26 23.30 -9.72
N ASN A 45 -5.18 24.08 -9.10
CA ASN A 45 -5.50 23.96 -7.65
C ASN A 45 -6.93 24.50 -7.23
N LYS A 46 -7.13 25.36 -6.18
CA LYS A 46 -8.40 26.15 -5.83
C LYS A 46 -8.75 27.70 -6.14
N GLY A 47 -7.88 28.74 -6.21
CA GLY A 47 -8.08 30.07 -6.85
C GLY A 47 -8.17 30.42 -8.38
N GLN A 48 -7.63 29.70 -9.38
CA GLN A 48 -7.68 29.90 -10.83
C GLN A 48 -8.45 28.81 -11.61
N PHE A 49 -8.73 27.63 -11.11
CA PHE A 49 -10.06 27.05 -11.18
C PHE A 49 -11.09 28.16 -10.93
N ASN A 50 -11.03 28.89 -9.81
CA ASN A 50 -12.02 29.96 -9.59
C ASN A 50 -11.95 31.07 -10.67
N THR A 51 -10.77 31.55 -11.07
CA THR A 51 -10.62 32.57 -12.12
C THR A 51 -11.03 32.07 -13.52
N ASN A 52 -10.68 30.84 -13.89
CA ASN A 52 -11.03 30.23 -15.17
C ASN A 52 -12.54 30.00 -15.24
N MET A 53 -13.16 29.59 -14.14
CA MET A 53 -14.61 29.46 -14.09
C MET A 53 -15.32 30.82 -14.07
N GLU A 54 -14.70 31.88 -13.51
CA GLU A 54 -15.15 33.27 -13.67
C GLU A 54 -15.10 33.70 -15.15
N ALA A 55 -14.04 33.30 -15.87
CA ALA A 55 -13.90 33.57 -17.30
C ALA A 55 -14.96 32.83 -18.12
N ILE A 56 -15.21 31.54 -17.86
CA ILE A 56 -16.35 30.83 -18.44
C ILE A 56 -17.66 31.54 -18.10
N SER A 57 -17.83 32.00 -16.86
CA SER A 57 -19.01 32.76 -16.40
C SER A 57 -19.23 34.07 -17.15
N ALA A 58 -18.14 34.71 -17.59
CA ALA A 58 -18.16 35.96 -18.35
C ALA A 58 -18.45 35.76 -19.84
N LEU A 59 -18.22 34.56 -20.41
CA LEU A 59 -18.68 34.20 -21.76
C LEU A 59 -20.20 34.11 -21.86
N GLY A 60 -20.83 33.92 -20.70
CA GLY A 60 -22.27 33.80 -20.56
C GLY A 60 -22.85 32.56 -21.22
N GLU A 61 -24.18 32.53 -21.31
CA GLU A 61 -24.94 31.37 -21.74
C GLU A 61 -24.47 30.79 -23.10
N ASP A 62 -24.29 31.66 -24.11
CA ASP A 62 -23.87 31.23 -25.45
C ASP A 62 -22.47 30.61 -25.47
N GLY A 63 -21.60 31.03 -24.56
CA GLY A 63 -20.23 30.51 -24.47
C GLY A 63 -20.22 29.07 -23.99
N VAL A 64 -20.98 28.81 -22.93
CA VAL A 64 -21.15 27.46 -22.36
C VAL A 64 -21.84 26.53 -23.35
N VAL A 65 -22.85 27.01 -24.08
CA VAL A 65 -23.51 26.22 -25.15
C VAL A 65 -22.53 25.88 -26.28
N THR A 66 -21.68 26.83 -26.67
CA THR A 66 -20.71 26.63 -27.74
C THR A 66 -19.62 25.64 -27.33
N ILE A 67 -19.10 25.75 -26.10
CA ILE A 67 -18.16 24.77 -25.53
C ILE A 67 -18.78 23.37 -25.51
N ALA A 68 -20.02 23.24 -25.03
CA ALA A 68 -20.71 21.96 -25.03
C ALA A 68 -20.93 21.39 -26.45
N GLY A 69 -21.14 22.26 -27.44
CA GLY A 69 -21.25 21.87 -28.85
C GLY A 69 -19.94 21.39 -29.49
N MET A 70 -18.79 21.62 -28.84
CA MET A 70 -17.48 21.14 -29.32
C MET A 70 -17.18 19.70 -28.89
N LEU A 71 -17.99 19.10 -28.02
CA LEU A 71 -17.83 17.70 -27.60
C LEU A 71 -17.99 16.76 -28.81
N VAL A 72 -17.03 15.85 -28.98
CA VAL A 72 -17.03 14.85 -30.06
C VAL A 72 -17.42 13.46 -29.54
N PRO A 73 -17.91 12.52 -30.38
CA PRO A 73 -18.24 11.17 -29.94
C PRO A 73 -17.04 10.39 -29.38
N GLU A 74 -17.30 9.41 -28.52
CA GLU A 74 -16.26 8.55 -27.93
C GLU A 74 -15.40 7.87 -29.01
N GLY A 75 -14.08 7.89 -28.81
CA GLY A 75 -13.10 7.34 -29.77
C GLY A 75 -12.88 8.18 -31.04
N LYS A 76 -13.49 9.38 -31.16
CA LYS A 76 -13.32 10.30 -32.31
C LYS A 76 -12.50 11.55 -32.00
N GLY A 77 -12.10 11.75 -30.76
CA GLY A 77 -11.20 12.84 -30.34
C GLY A 77 -11.10 12.89 -28.82
N ASP A 78 -10.45 13.94 -28.32
CA ASP A 78 -10.21 14.13 -26.89
C ASP A 78 -11.19 15.17 -26.31
N ASN A 79 -12.07 14.71 -25.41
CA ASN A 79 -13.03 15.56 -24.72
C ASN A 79 -12.52 16.03 -23.34
N THR A 80 -11.30 15.67 -22.92
CA THR A 80 -10.82 15.87 -21.54
C THR A 80 -10.92 17.32 -21.09
N GLN A 81 -10.45 18.26 -21.93
CA GLN A 81 -10.47 19.69 -21.62
C GLN A 81 -11.89 20.26 -21.58
N LEU A 82 -12.72 19.88 -22.56
CA LEU A 82 -14.12 20.30 -22.67
C LEU A 82 -14.94 19.81 -21.47
N GLN A 83 -14.75 18.54 -21.08
CA GLN A 83 -15.42 17.95 -19.94
C GLN A 83 -14.95 18.57 -18.63
N TYR A 84 -13.65 18.84 -18.49
CA TYR A 84 -13.11 19.54 -17.33
C TYR A 84 -13.69 20.96 -17.22
N ALA A 85 -13.76 21.72 -18.32
CA ALA A 85 -14.30 23.07 -18.36
C ALA A 85 -15.77 23.09 -17.93
N LEU A 86 -16.59 22.23 -18.53
CA LEU A 86 -18.03 22.18 -18.28
C LEU A 86 -18.35 21.66 -16.87
N ALA A 87 -17.62 20.64 -16.39
CA ALA A 87 -17.81 20.10 -15.05
C ALA A 87 -17.28 21.03 -13.96
N GLY A 88 -16.12 21.65 -14.20
CA GLY A 88 -15.56 22.67 -13.33
C GLY A 88 -16.49 23.87 -13.21
N TYR A 89 -17.06 24.33 -14.33
CA TYR A 89 -17.97 25.47 -14.33
C TYR A 89 -19.26 25.15 -13.59
N ALA A 90 -19.82 23.96 -13.84
CA ALA A 90 -20.99 23.46 -13.14
C ALA A 90 -20.78 23.42 -11.62
N TYR A 91 -19.62 22.94 -11.15
CA TYR A 91 -19.28 22.97 -9.72
C TYR A 91 -19.10 24.39 -9.19
N TYR A 92 -18.34 25.23 -9.89
CA TYR A 92 -18.00 26.58 -9.45
C TYR A 92 -19.23 27.48 -9.23
N VAL A 93 -20.23 27.43 -10.13
CA VAL A 93 -21.43 28.26 -9.99
C VAL A 93 -22.34 27.81 -8.85
N THR A 94 -22.13 26.65 -8.25
CA THR A 94 -22.89 26.21 -7.06
C THR A 94 -22.37 26.76 -5.73
N GLN A 95 -21.25 27.50 -5.75
CA GLN A 95 -20.72 28.17 -4.56
C GLN A 95 -21.65 29.30 -4.08
N PRO A 96 -21.70 29.60 -2.76
CA PRO A 96 -22.53 30.68 -2.21
C PRO A 96 -22.27 32.04 -2.89
N GLY A 97 -23.34 32.78 -3.22
CA GLY A 97 -23.26 34.11 -3.82
C GLY A 97 -23.21 34.14 -5.36
N LYS A 98 -23.40 32.99 -6.03
CA LYS A 98 -23.40 32.84 -7.50
C LYS A 98 -24.73 32.37 -8.07
N GLU A 99 -25.82 32.56 -7.36
CA GLU A 99 -27.14 32.01 -7.68
C GLU A 99 -27.63 32.46 -9.08
N ALA A 100 -27.38 33.71 -9.47
CA ALA A 100 -27.71 34.20 -10.81
C ALA A 100 -26.90 33.51 -11.91
N LYS A 101 -25.62 33.22 -11.66
CA LYS A 101 -24.73 32.52 -12.61
C LYS A 101 -25.02 31.03 -12.68
N ARG A 102 -25.44 30.42 -11.57
CA ARG A 102 -25.98 29.06 -11.57
C ARG A 102 -27.20 28.94 -12.47
N LYS A 103 -28.12 29.90 -12.40
CA LYS A 103 -29.31 29.94 -13.27
C LYS A 103 -28.93 30.07 -14.75
N GLU A 104 -27.97 30.94 -15.05
CA GLU A 104 -27.45 31.11 -16.41
C GLU A 104 -26.78 29.83 -16.94
N ALA A 105 -25.98 29.14 -16.12
CA ALA A 105 -25.37 27.87 -16.46
C ALA A 105 -26.40 26.76 -16.71
N ALA A 106 -27.45 26.67 -15.88
CA ALA A 106 -28.53 25.71 -16.06
C ALA A 106 -29.26 25.92 -17.39
N ALA A 107 -29.54 27.17 -17.77
CA ALA A 107 -30.13 27.51 -19.06
C ALA A 107 -29.22 27.09 -20.24
N ALA A 108 -27.91 27.36 -20.13
CA ALA A 108 -26.93 26.97 -21.13
C ALA A 108 -26.87 25.44 -21.32
N PHE A 109 -26.80 24.68 -20.22
CA PHE A 109 -26.79 23.21 -20.31
C PHE A 109 -28.10 22.68 -20.92
N CYS A 110 -29.26 23.28 -20.62
CA CYS A 110 -30.53 22.90 -21.25
C CYS A 110 -30.52 23.14 -22.77
N LYS A 111 -30.01 24.29 -23.22
CA LYS A 111 -29.83 24.57 -24.65
C LYS A 111 -28.84 23.60 -25.31
N ALA A 112 -27.75 23.26 -24.63
CA ALA A 112 -26.75 22.30 -25.12
C ALA A 112 -27.32 20.87 -25.23
N ILE A 113 -28.03 20.39 -24.22
CA ILE A 113 -28.70 19.07 -24.21
C ILE A 113 -29.69 18.94 -25.38
N SER A 114 -30.43 20.01 -25.67
CA SER A 114 -31.39 20.04 -26.78
C SER A 114 -30.71 19.96 -28.15
N LYS A 115 -29.46 20.41 -28.27
CA LYS A 115 -28.67 20.41 -29.51
C LYS A 115 -27.76 19.18 -29.65
N ALA A 116 -27.40 18.51 -28.55
CA ALA A 116 -26.52 17.34 -28.58
C ALA A 116 -27.15 16.17 -29.33
N THR A 117 -26.41 15.61 -30.30
CA THR A 117 -26.84 14.45 -31.09
C THR A 117 -26.18 13.15 -30.62
N ASP A 118 -24.93 13.23 -30.13
CA ASP A 118 -24.24 12.10 -29.54
C ASP A 118 -24.83 11.74 -28.15
N PRO A 119 -25.19 10.46 -27.92
CA PRO A 119 -25.80 10.06 -26.67
C PRO A 119 -24.91 10.21 -25.43
N GLU A 120 -23.61 9.94 -25.53
CA GLU A 120 -22.70 10.00 -24.37
C GLU A 120 -22.40 11.43 -23.96
N ASN A 121 -22.23 12.32 -24.94
CA ASN A 121 -22.11 13.75 -24.68
C ASN A 121 -23.40 14.31 -24.06
N LYS A 122 -24.57 13.85 -24.49
CA LYS A 122 -25.85 14.24 -23.88
C LYS A 122 -25.96 13.77 -22.42
N VAL A 123 -25.55 12.54 -22.12
CA VAL A 123 -25.50 12.02 -20.74
C VAL A 123 -24.52 12.83 -19.89
N PHE A 124 -23.33 13.14 -20.42
CA PHE A 124 -22.36 14.00 -19.74
C PHE A 124 -22.97 15.37 -19.39
N LEU A 125 -23.65 16.03 -20.32
CA LEU A 125 -24.30 17.33 -20.06
C LEU A 125 -25.42 17.24 -19.02
N LEU A 126 -26.17 16.12 -19.00
CA LEU A 126 -27.17 15.86 -17.95
C LEU A 126 -26.50 15.75 -16.57
N THR A 127 -25.30 15.16 -16.45
CA THR A 127 -24.57 15.13 -15.17
C THR A 127 -24.17 16.53 -14.67
N GLN A 128 -23.90 17.48 -15.58
CA GLN A 128 -23.61 18.87 -15.19
C GLN A 128 -24.87 19.61 -14.74
N LEU A 129 -25.99 19.32 -15.40
CA LEU A 129 -27.29 19.84 -15.00
C LEU A 129 -27.76 19.26 -13.67
N GLN A 130 -27.32 18.06 -13.28
CA GLN A 130 -27.60 17.52 -11.94
C GLN A 130 -27.03 18.42 -10.84
N THR A 131 -25.89 19.04 -11.08
CA THR A 131 -25.22 19.92 -10.11
C THR A 131 -25.79 21.34 -10.13
N THR A 132 -26.13 21.86 -11.30
CA THR A 132 -26.51 23.27 -11.51
C THR A 132 -28.01 23.52 -11.62
N GLY A 133 -28.79 22.52 -12.03
CA GLY A 133 -30.19 22.67 -12.42
C GLY A 133 -31.08 23.29 -11.36
N ASP A 134 -32.11 23.98 -11.85
CA ASP A 134 -33.20 24.56 -11.07
C ASP A 134 -34.56 24.26 -11.75
N ASN A 135 -35.63 24.91 -11.29
CA ASN A 135 -36.98 24.65 -11.79
C ASN A 135 -37.14 24.95 -13.30
N ASP A 136 -36.33 25.84 -13.87
CA ASP A 136 -36.47 26.26 -15.27
C ASP A 136 -35.98 25.17 -16.23
N ALA A 137 -35.14 24.24 -15.76
CA ALA A 137 -34.64 23.11 -16.53
C ALA A 137 -35.68 21.99 -16.75
N VAL A 138 -36.77 21.97 -15.98
CA VAL A 138 -37.74 20.86 -15.95
C VAL A 138 -38.37 20.60 -17.32
N SER A 139 -38.71 21.65 -18.06
CA SER A 139 -39.33 21.53 -19.40
C SER A 139 -38.39 20.88 -20.43
N THR A 140 -37.08 21.02 -20.26
CA THR A 140 -36.06 20.39 -21.12
C THR A 140 -35.86 18.92 -20.76
N LEU A 141 -35.99 18.57 -19.48
CA LEU A 141 -35.80 17.22 -18.97
C LEU A 141 -37.01 16.32 -19.20
N GLN A 142 -38.22 16.88 -19.13
CA GLN A 142 -39.47 16.11 -19.21
C GLN A 142 -39.58 15.22 -20.46
N PRO A 143 -39.25 15.68 -21.69
CA PRO A 143 -39.27 14.82 -22.88
C PRO A 143 -38.26 13.66 -22.84
N LEU A 144 -37.18 13.76 -22.05
CA LEU A 144 -36.15 12.73 -21.95
C LEU A 144 -36.56 11.55 -21.07
N LEU A 145 -37.59 11.72 -20.23
CA LEU A 145 -38.08 10.66 -19.34
C LEU A 145 -38.74 9.49 -20.09
N SER A 146 -39.20 9.71 -21.32
CA SER A 146 -39.74 8.65 -22.17
C SER A 146 -38.67 7.93 -23.02
N ALA A 147 -37.44 8.45 -23.06
CA ALA A 147 -36.35 7.89 -23.84
C ALA A 147 -35.45 6.99 -22.98
N ASP A 148 -35.37 5.69 -23.31
CA ASP A 148 -34.73 4.66 -22.46
C ASP A 148 -33.31 4.99 -22.02
N ARG A 149 -32.48 5.51 -22.93
CA ARG A 149 -31.09 5.85 -22.62
C ARG A 149 -30.93 7.07 -21.70
N PHE A 150 -31.93 7.96 -21.67
CA PHE A 150 -31.84 9.25 -20.98
C PHE A 150 -32.75 9.35 -19.76
N CYS A 151 -33.67 8.40 -19.56
CA CYS A 151 -34.63 8.41 -18.46
C CYS A 151 -33.92 8.46 -17.09
N ASP A 152 -32.96 7.58 -16.82
CA ASP A 152 -32.23 7.56 -15.54
C ASP A 152 -31.39 8.84 -15.31
N PRO A 153 -30.52 9.27 -16.24
CA PRO A 153 -29.80 10.52 -16.09
C PRO A 153 -30.73 11.73 -15.87
N ALA A 154 -31.81 11.87 -16.64
CA ALA A 154 -32.76 12.98 -16.50
C ALA A 154 -33.54 12.92 -15.18
N ALA A 155 -33.94 11.73 -14.73
CA ALA A 155 -34.61 11.55 -13.46
C ALA A 155 -33.71 11.96 -12.28
N ARG A 156 -32.42 11.61 -12.30
CA ARG A 156 -31.44 12.04 -11.28
C ARG A 156 -31.30 13.56 -11.19
N VAL A 157 -31.35 14.26 -12.32
CA VAL A 157 -31.37 15.73 -12.35
C VAL A 157 -32.64 16.27 -11.68
N LEU A 158 -33.81 15.75 -12.03
CA LEU A 158 -35.09 16.18 -11.45
C LEU A 158 -35.18 15.92 -9.94
N ILE A 159 -34.66 14.78 -9.46
CA ILE A 159 -34.54 14.49 -8.02
C ILE A 159 -33.69 15.54 -7.32
N LYS A 160 -32.61 16.02 -7.97
CA LYS A 160 -31.72 17.02 -7.36
C LYS A 160 -32.31 18.43 -7.38
N ILE A 161 -33.11 18.77 -8.40
CA ILE A 161 -33.89 20.01 -8.47
C ILE A 161 -34.98 20.02 -7.38
N ASN A 162 -35.70 18.92 -7.22
CA ASN A 162 -36.68 18.65 -6.17
C ASN A 162 -37.76 19.73 -5.94
N THR A 163 -38.16 20.47 -6.98
CA THR A 163 -39.27 21.42 -6.91
C THR A 163 -40.62 20.73 -7.20
N PRO A 164 -41.77 21.33 -6.82
CA PRO A 164 -43.08 20.76 -7.13
C PRO A 164 -43.29 20.48 -8.63
N THR A 165 -42.74 21.33 -9.51
CA THR A 165 -42.79 21.12 -10.96
C THR A 165 -41.94 19.94 -11.41
N ALA A 166 -40.71 19.79 -10.87
CA ALA A 166 -39.83 18.67 -11.20
C ALA A 166 -40.42 17.33 -10.72
N GLN A 167 -40.98 17.33 -9.52
CA GLN A 167 -41.69 16.19 -8.95
C GLN A 167 -42.95 15.82 -9.76
N LYS A 168 -43.72 16.82 -10.19
CA LYS A 168 -44.85 16.62 -11.10
C LYS A 168 -44.40 16.07 -12.45
N ALA A 169 -43.28 16.54 -13.01
CA ALA A 169 -42.74 16.02 -14.27
C ALA A 169 -42.33 14.54 -14.19
N LEU A 170 -41.72 14.11 -13.07
CA LEU A 170 -41.45 12.69 -12.80
C LEU A 170 -42.74 11.86 -12.74
N LEU A 171 -43.79 12.40 -12.09
CA LEU A 171 -45.10 11.74 -11.99
C LEU A 171 -45.82 11.67 -13.33
N ASP A 172 -45.81 12.76 -14.10
CA ASP A 172 -46.38 12.82 -15.44
C ASP A 172 -45.64 11.84 -16.38
N GLY A 173 -44.31 11.74 -16.29
CA GLY A 173 -43.51 10.80 -17.07
C GLY A 173 -43.77 9.32 -16.73
N LEU A 174 -44.21 9.03 -15.50
CA LEU A 174 -44.59 7.67 -15.09
C LEU A 174 -45.84 7.17 -15.83
N ALA A 175 -46.71 8.09 -16.26
CA ALA A 175 -47.85 7.81 -17.10
C ALA A 175 -47.37 7.52 -18.54
N GLY A 176 -47.55 6.28 -19.01
CA GLY A 176 -47.09 5.85 -20.33
C GLY A 176 -45.65 5.33 -20.41
N ALA A 177 -44.89 5.30 -19.31
CA ALA A 177 -43.55 4.71 -19.28
C ALA A 177 -43.56 3.21 -19.64
N ASN A 178 -42.56 2.77 -20.41
CA ASN A 178 -42.32 1.34 -20.63
C ASN A 178 -41.81 0.66 -19.35
N ALA A 179 -41.59 -0.66 -19.39
CA ALA A 179 -41.22 -1.44 -18.21
C ALA A 179 -39.93 -0.93 -17.51
N ALA A 180 -38.89 -0.60 -18.28
CA ALA A 180 -37.61 -0.15 -17.72
C ALA A 180 -37.73 1.25 -17.10
N ASN A 181 -38.26 2.22 -17.85
CA ASN A 181 -38.38 3.61 -17.40
C ASN A 181 -39.35 3.73 -16.21
N ARG A 182 -40.38 2.88 -16.15
CA ARG A 182 -41.31 2.84 -15.02
C ARG A 182 -40.62 2.53 -13.69
N ILE A 183 -39.64 1.62 -13.70
CA ILE A 183 -38.85 1.30 -12.50
C ILE A 183 -38.05 2.52 -12.07
N THR A 184 -37.30 3.12 -12.99
CA THR A 184 -36.48 4.32 -12.76
C THR A 184 -37.30 5.49 -12.21
N LEU A 185 -38.45 5.78 -12.82
CA LEU A 185 -39.29 6.91 -12.42
C LEU A 185 -39.97 6.66 -11.07
N THR A 186 -40.38 5.42 -10.77
CA THR A 186 -40.90 5.06 -9.45
C THR A 186 -39.85 5.24 -8.36
N GLU A 187 -38.61 4.81 -8.60
CA GLU A 187 -37.49 5.04 -7.68
C GLU A 187 -37.24 6.54 -7.47
N ALA A 188 -37.20 7.32 -8.56
CA ALA A 188 -36.99 8.76 -8.53
C ALA A 188 -38.04 9.51 -7.73
N LEU A 189 -39.32 9.14 -7.85
CA LEU A 189 -40.41 9.72 -7.07
C LEU A 189 -40.29 9.40 -5.57
N GLY A 190 -39.80 8.20 -5.25
CA GLY A 190 -39.43 7.80 -3.89
C GLY A 190 -38.33 8.68 -3.31
N ASP A 191 -37.26 8.87 -4.07
CA ASP A 191 -36.10 9.65 -3.69
C ASP A 191 -36.41 11.14 -3.52
N ALA A 192 -37.28 11.68 -4.37
CA ALA A 192 -37.81 13.04 -4.29
C ALA A 192 -38.83 13.24 -3.15
N ARG A 193 -39.29 12.15 -2.52
CA ARG A 193 -40.30 12.15 -1.43
C ARG A 193 -41.62 12.85 -1.81
N TYR A 194 -42.09 12.65 -3.04
CA TYR A 194 -43.27 13.36 -3.54
C TYR A 194 -44.59 12.69 -3.15
N ALA A 195 -45.31 13.27 -2.18
CA ALA A 195 -46.56 12.72 -1.65
C ALA A 195 -47.67 12.52 -2.71
N ALA A 196 -47.78 13.42 -3.70
CA ALA A 196 -48.81 13.30 -4.74
C ALA A 196 -48.61 12.08 -5.67
N ALA A 197 -47.43 11.46 -5.66
CA ALA A 197 -47.18 10.22 -6.40
C ALA A 197 -47.66 8.95 -5.68
N VAL A 198 -48.02 9.03 -4.39
CA VAL A 198 -48.44 7.88 -3.59
C VAL A 198 -49.56 7.06 -4.25
N PRO A 199 -50.64 7.65 -4.79
CA PRO A 199 -51.68 6.87 -5.47
C PRO A 199 -51.16 6.10 -6.69
N ALA A 200 -50.32 6.74 -7.51
CA ALA A 200 -49.77 6.15 -8.73
C ALA A 200 -48.77 5.02 -8.44
N ILE A 201 -47.94 5.17 -7.39
CA ILE A 201 -47.00 4.14 -6.95
C ILE A 201 -47.74 2.99 -6.26
N THR A 202 -48.75 3.28 -5.44
CA THR A 202 -49.57 2.26 -4.75
C THR A 202 -50.27 1.34 -5.75
N ALA A 203 -50.75 1.88 -6.88
CA ALA A 203 -51.36 1.08 -7.94
C ALA A 203 -50.41 0.03 -8.55
N GLN A 204 -49.09 0.20 -8.43
CA GLN A 204 -48.08 -0.71 -8.99
C GLN A 204 -47.77 -1.91 -8.08
N LEU A 205 -48.22 -1.92 -6.82
CA LEU A 205 -47.90 -2.99 -5.86
C LEU A 205 -48.47 -4.37 -6.24
N ASN A 206 -49.47 -4.40 -7.13
CA ASN A 206 -50.08 -5.64 -7.65
C ASN A 206 -49.55 -6.04 -9.03
N ASN A 207 -48.48 -5.41 -9.52
CA ASN A 207 -47.89 -5.74 -10.81
C ASN A 207 -47.23 -7.14 -10.80
N SER A 208 -47.21 -7.80 -11.96
CA SER A 208 -46.54 -9.09 -12.13
C SER A 208 -45.02 -8.99 -12.06
N ASP A 209 -44.44 -7.83 -12.43
CA ASP A 209 -43.00 -7.56 -12.31
C ASP A 209 -42.60 -7.32 -10.85
N LYS A 210 -41.91 -8.30 -10.26
CA LYS A 210 -41.44 -8.25 -8.87
C LYS A 210 -40.39 -7.17 -8.63
N LYS A 211 -39.60 -6.79 -9.63
CA LYS A 211 -38.61 -5.71 -9.51
C LYS A 211 -39.32 -4.37 -9.37
N LEU A 212 -40.36 -4.13 -10.18
CA LEU A 212 -41.19 -2.94 -10.05
C LEU A 212 -41.86 -2.90 -8.69
N VAL A 213 -42.49 -3.99 -8.24
CA VAL A 213 -43.16 -4.05 -6.92
C VAL A 213 -42.18 -3.75 -5.78
N LYS A 214 -40.94 -4.26 -5.85
CA LYS A 214 -39.88 -3.93 -4.89
C LYS A 214 -39.59 -2.43 -4.84
N VAL A 215 -39.37 -1.82 -6.01
CA VAL A 215 -39.04 -0.40 -6.13
C VAL A 215 -40.21 0.48 -5.72
N SER A 216 -41.46 0.09 -6.01
CA SER A 216 -42.66 0.79 -5.53
C SER A 216 -42.76 0.78 -4.01
N GLN A 217 -42.47 -0.35 -3.35
CA GLN A 217 -42.47 -0.42 -1.89
C GLN A 217 -41.38 0.44 -1.26
N TYR A 218 -40.17 0.39 -1.81
CA TYR A 218 -39.08 1.29 -1.43
C TYR A 218 -39.47 2.76 -1.58
N ALA A 219 -40.08 3.14 -2.70
CA ALA A 219 -40.46 4.51 -2.98
C ALA A 219 -41.52 5.03 -2.00
N LEU A 220 -42.59 4.26 -1.76
CA LEU A 220 -43.60 4.60 -0.74
C LEU A 220 -42.97 4.72 0.65
N ALA A 221 -42.04 3.82 0.99
CA ALA A 221 -41.35 3.85 2.26
C ALA A 221 -40.46 5.10 2.45
N ARG A 222 -39.82 5.58 1.38
CA ARG A 222 -39.04 6.83 1.38
C ARG A 222 -39.89 8.08 1.41
N ILE A 223 -41.03 8.10 0.71
CA ILE A 223 -42.00 9.20 0.77
C ILE A 223 -42.55 9.35 2.20
N ALA A 224 -42.79 8.21 2.87
CA ALA A 224 -43.27 8.15 4.26
C ALA A 224 -44.59 8.90 4.49
N ASP A 225 -45.46 8.93 3.47
CA ASP A 225 -46.81 9.50 3.60
C ASP A 225 -47.73 8.53 4.38
N PRO A 226 -48.49 9.02 5.38
CA PRO A 226 -49.44 8.21 6.16
C PRO A 226 -50.41 7.35 5.33
N ALA A 227 -50.81 7.80 4.13
CA ALA A 227 -51.68 7.03 3.24
C ALA A 227 -51.04 5.71 2.75
N SER A 228 -49.71 5.61 2.76
CA SER A 228 -48.97 4.41 2.38
C SER A 228 -48.98 3.32 3.46
N ALA A 229 -49.36 3.65 4.71
CA ALA A 229 -49.27 2.74 5.86
C ALA A 229 -50.02 1.43 5.62
N LYS A 230 -51.25 1.52 5.10
CA LYS A 230 -52.08 0.34 4.86
C LYS A 230 -51.49 -0.52 3.74
N ALA A 231 -51.10 0.09 2.62
CA ALA A 231 -50.57 -0.63 1.46
C ALA A 231 -49.26 -1.37 1.78
N LEU A 232 -48.32 -0.72 2.45
CA LEU A 232 -47.06 -1.34 2.88
C LEU A 232 -47.28 -2.39 3.98
N GLY A 233 -48.19 -2.12 4.92
CA GLY A 233 -48.56 -3.07 5.95
C GLY A 233 -49.20 -4.34 5.39
N ASP A 234 -50.12 -4.21 4.43
CA ASP A 234 -50.76 -5.33 3.73
C ASP A 234 -49.73 -6.12 2.90
N ALA A 235 -48.78 -5.45 2.26
CA ALA A 235 -47.70 -6.10 1.51
C ALA A 235 -46.77 -6.90 2.43
N ALA A 236 -46.34 -6.31 3.56
CA ALA A 236 -45.54 -7.00 4.56
C ALA A 236 -46.30 -8.20 5.17
N ALA A 237 -47.60 -8.04 5.46
CA ALA A 237 -48.45 -9.13 5.95
C ALA A 237 -48.58 -10.27 4.92
N LYS A 238 -48.76 -9.93 3.63
CA LYS A 238 -48.84 -10.90 2.53
C LYS A 238 -47.51 -11.65 2.34
N ALA A 239 -46.38 -10.98 2.56
CA ALA A 239 -45.05 -11.61 2.61
C ALA A 239 -44.79 -12.37 3.93
N GLY A 240 -45.78 -12.49 4.81
CA GLY A 240 -45.67 -13.18 6.09
C GLY A 240 -44.72 -12.48 7.08
N TYR A 241 -44.42 -11.19 6.88
CA TYR A 241 -43.42 -10.42 7.64
C TYR A 241 -42.01 -11.04 7.60
N THR A 242 -41.71 -11.82 6.56
CA THR A 242 -40.40 -12.42 6.32
C THR A 242 -39.73 -11.81 5.08
N TYR A 243 -38.48 -12.19 4.82
CA TYR A 243 -37.82 -11.84 3.57
C TYR A 243 -38.59 -12.43 2.38
N ASP A 244 -38.80 -11.60 1.37
CA ASP A 244 -39.30 -12.00 0.06
C ASP A 244 -38.57 -11.20 -1.03
N VAL A 245 -38.68 -11.63 -2.28
CA VAL A 245 -38.00 -10.96 -3.41
C VAL A 245 -38.44 -9.51 -3.63
N THR A 246 -39.60 -9.12 -3.10
CA THR A 246 -40.10 -7.74 -3.16
C THR A 246 -39.68 -6.87 -1.99
N ASP A 247 -39.02 -7.43 -0.98
CA ASP A 247 -38.49 -6.74 0.20
C ASP A 247 -39.56 -5.99 1.02
N ALA A 248 -40.75 -6.60 1.13
CA ALA A 248 -41.93 -5.95 1.69
C ALA A 248 -41.81 -5.64 3.18
N ALA A 249 -41.34 -6.62 3.96
CA ALA A 249 -41.15 -6.45 5.40
C ALA A 249 -40.12 -5.36 5.72
N SER A 250 -38.98 -5.34 4.99
CA SER A 250 -37.93 -4.33 5.17
C SER A 250 -38.43 -2.94 4.79
N SER A 251 -39.16 -2.81 3.68
CA SER A 251 -39.73 -1.53 3.24
C SER A 251 -40.72 -0.98 4.26
N TYR A 252 -41.55 -1.83 4.87
CA TYR A 252 -42.49 -1.40 5.90
C TYR A 252 -41.81 -0.96 7.21
N LEU A 253 -40.74 -1.65 7.61
CA LEU A 253 -39.90 -1.25 8.74
C LEU A 253 -39.19 0.09 8.48
N TYR A 254 -38.62 0.25 7.29
CA TYR A 254 -37.98 1.49 6.87
C TYR A 254 -38.98 2.65 6.86
N TYR A 255 -40.18 2.44 6.32
CA TYR A 255 -41.30 3.39 6.36
C TYR A 255 -41.63 3.83 7.79
N ALA A 256 -41.75 2.88 8.73
CA ALA A 256 -42.04 3.20 10.12
C ALA A 256 -40.92 4.04 10.78
N GLY A 257 -39.65 3.74 10.46
CA GLY A 257 -38.51 4.56 10.86
C GLY A 257 -38.56 5.99 10.29
N GLN A 258 -38.88 6.13 8.99
CA GLN A 258 -39.02 7.44 8.35
C GLN A 258 -40.20 8.24 8.91
N LEU A 259 -41.34 7.60 9.22
CA LEU A 259 -42.45 8.24 9.92
C LEU A 259 -42.00 8.85 11.26
N ALA A 260 -41.23 8.10 12.05
CA ALA A 260 -40.73 8.59 13.34
C ALA A 260 -39.79 9.79 13.15
N ALA A 261 -38.90 9.74 12.16
CA ALA A 261 -37.98 10.83 11.82
C ALA A 261 -38.72 12.08 11.33
N ASN A 262 -39.82 11.93 10.60
CA ASN A 262 -40.67 13.01 10.11
C ASN A 262 -41.64 13.56 11.18
N GLY A 263 -41.45 13.22 12.45
CA GLY A 263 -42.27 13.73 13.56
C GLY A 263 -43.54 12.91 13.85
N ASN A 264 -43.90 11.95 13.00
CA ASN A 264 -45.07 11.07 13.19
C ASN A 264 -44.78 9.89 14.13
N LYS A 265 -44.13 10.18 15.27
CA LYS A 265 -43.69 9.17 16.26
C LYS A 265 -44.82 8.28 16.78
N ALA A 266 -46.02 8.84 16.97
CA ALA A 266 -47.18 8.07 17.42
C ALA A 266 -47.65 7.01 16.40
N ALA A 267 -47.58 7.34 15.09
CA ALA A 267 -47.92 6.39 14.03
C ALA A 267 -46.85 5.30 13.90
N ALA A 268 -45.57 5.69 13.92
CA ALA A 268 -44.44 4.75 13.92
C ALA A 268 -44.45 3.82 15.14
N GLN A 269 -44.76 4.35 16.32
CA GLN A 269 -44.93 3.56 17.53
C GLN A 269 -46.03 2.52 17.35
N LYS A 270 -47.23 2.90 16.86
CA LYS A 270 -48.32 1.94 16.59
C LYS A 270 -47.88 0.81 15.64
N ILE A 271 -47.07 1.11 14.63
CA ILE A 271 -46.50 0.09 13.73
C ILE A 271 -45.55 -0.83 14.49
N GLY A 272 -44.59 -0.28 15.25
CA GLY A 272 -43.67 -1.07 16.08
C GLY A 272 -44.39 -1.99 17.07
N GLU A 273 -45.43 -1.48 17.75
CA GLU A 273 -46.28 -2.26 18.66
C GLU A 273 -47.01 -3.38 17.92
N SER A 274 -47.53 -3.09 16.73
CA SER A 274 -48.21 -4.08 15.88
C SER A 274 -47.25 -5.18 15.45
N LEU A 275 -46.04 -4.83 14.98
CA LEU A 275 -45.04 -5.79 14.55
C LEU A 275 -44.61 -6.70 15.71
N VAL A 276 -44.35 -6.15 16.90
CA VAL A 276 -43.99 -6.95 18.09
C VAL A 276 -45.09 -7.92 18.51
N LYS A 277 -46.37 -7.53 18.35
CA LYS A 277 -47.55 -8.33 18.70
C LYS A 277 -47.90 -9.38 17.64
N GLN A 278 -47.77 -9.06 16.36
CA GLN A 278 -48.20 -9.91 15.25
C GLN A 278 -47.09 -10.87 14.78
N CYS A 279 -45.84 -10.43 14.79
CA CYS A 279 -44.70 -11.27 14.38
C CYS A 279 -44.31 -12.21 15.54
N THR A 280 -44.90 -13.40 15.58
CA THR A 280 -44.68 -14.36 16.68
C THR A 280 -44.08 -15.68 16.24
N ALA A 281 -44.06 -15.97 14.93
CA ALA A 281 -43.42 -17.16 14.38
C ALA A 281 -41.88 -17.00 14.35
N ASP A 282 -41.15 -18.10 14.46
CA ASP A 282 -39.68 -18.07 14.49
C ASP A 282 -39.08 -17.46 13.22
N ALA A 283 -39.67 -17.71 12.05
CA ALA A 283 -39.23 -17.11 10.79
C ALA A 283 -39.35 -15.57 10.75
N GLN A 284 -40.15 -14.98 11.64
CA GLN A 284 -40.42 -13.53 11.71
C GLN A 284 -39.56 -12.82 12.76
N VAL A 285 -38.63 -13.52 13.41
CA VAL A 285 -37.86 -13.01 14.55
C VAL A 285 -37.10 -11.73 14.22
N HIS A 286 -36.55 -11.60 13.02
CA HIS A 286 -35.83 -10.41 12.58
C HIS A 286 -36.75 -9.19 12.48
N THR A 287 -37.95 -9.35 11.90
CA THR A 287 -38.95 -8.28 11.79
C THR A 287 -39.49 -7.88 13.16
N ARG A 288 -39.74 -8.87 14.03
CA ARG A 288 -40.13 -8.62 15.42
C ARG A 288 -39.06 -7.84 16.19
N THR A 289 -37.80 -8.21 16.01
CA THR A 289 -36.63 -7.56 16.63
C THR A 289 -36.49 -6.12 16.17
N ALA A 290 -36.63 -5.87 14.86
CA ALA A 290 -36.61 -4.51 14.31
C ALA A 290 -37.78 -3.66 14.82
N GLY A 291 -38.98 -4.25 14.96
CA GLY A 291 -40.12 -3.59 15.59
C GLY A 291 -39.86 -3.22 17.06
N LEU A 292 -39.23 -4.10 17.83
CA LEU A 292 -38.82 -3.79 19.20
C LEU A 292 -37.77 -2.67 19.24
N LYS A 293 -36.77 -2.71 18.35
CA LYS A 293 -35.76 -1.66 18.25
C LYS A 293 -36.39 -0.30 17.95
N LEU A 294 -37.34 -0.25 17.03
CA LEU A 294 -38.10 0.96 16.72
C LEU A 294 -38.81 1.51 17.96
N LEU A 295 -39.45 0.66 18.77
CA LEU A 295 -40.08 1.07 20.03
C LEU A 295 -39.06 1.62 21.02
N VAL A 296 -37.89 0.98 21.15
CA VAL A 296 -36.80 1.45 22.02
C VAL A 296 -36.30 2.82 21.56
N ASP A 297 -36.12 3.03 20.26
CA ASP A 297 -35.66 4.31 19.70
C ASP A 297 -36.66 5.45 19.91
N ILE A 298 -37.96 5.14 19.87
CA ILE A 298 -39.02 6.14 20.08
C ILE A 298 -39.24 6.43 21.56
N LEU A 299 -39.27 5.41 22.41
CA LEU A 299 -39.70 5.51 23.81
C LEU A 299 -38.53 5.66 24.80
N GLY A 300 -37.30 5.34 24.40
CA GLY A 300 -36.14 5.26 25.30
C GLY A 300 -36.41 4.30 26.45
N GLU A 301 -36.11 4.72 27.68
CA GLU A 301 -36.36 3.93 28.90
C GLU A 301 -37.83 3.51 29.07
N LYS A 302 -38.80 4.30 28.56
CA LYS A 302 -40.23 3.96 28.64
C LYS A 302 -40.60 2.70 27.83
N SER A 303 -39.70 2.18 27.00
CA SER A 303 -39.86 0.90 26.31
C SER A 303 -39.72 -0.33 27.22
N GLN A 304 -39.30 -0.17 28.48
CA GLN A 304 -39.04 -1.27 29.41
C GLN A 304 -40.13 -2.35 29.50
N PRO A 305 -41.45 -2.05 29.47
CA PRO A 305 -42.48 -3.09 29.45
C PRO A 305 -42.39 -4.03 28.24
N TRP A 306 -42.06 -3.50 27.06
CA TRP A 306 -41.89 -4.27 25.82
C TRP A 306 -40.65 -5.15 25.85
N ILE A 307 -39.55 -4.60 26.39
CA ILE A 307 -38.31 -5.35 26.62
C ILE A 307 -38.59 -6.50 27.58
N ASN A 308 -39.26 -6.25 28.70
CA ASN A 308 -39.58 -7.29 29.69
C ASN A 308 -40.41 -8.42 29.09
N GLN A 309 -41.39 -8.09 28.24
CA GLN A 309 -42.19 -9.08 27.54
C GLN A 309 -41.34 -9.90 26.56
N ALA A 310 -40.44 -9.25 25.80
CA ALA A 310 -39.52 -9.93 24.90
C ALA A 310 -38.58 -10.89 25.65
N VAL A 311 -38.06 -10.44 26.80
CA VAL A 311 -37.16 -11.24 27.64
C VAL A 311 -37.84 -12.48 28.22
N ALA A 312 -39.10 -12.35 28.61
CA ALA A 312 -39.93 -13.45 29.11
C ALA A 312 -40.37 -14.44 28.00
N GLY A 313 -40.19 -14.08 26.72
CA GLY A 313 -40.54 -14.92 25.58
C GLY A 313 -39.69 -16.20 25.47
N LYS A 314 -40.16 -17.17 24.65
CA LYS A 314 -39.48 -18.46 24.46
C LYS A 314 -38.34 -18.42 23.43
N ASN A 315 -38.36 -17.48 22.48
CA ASN A 315 -37.36 -17.36 21.41
C ASN A 315 -36.07 -16.71 21.95
N ASN A 316 -34.94 -17.42 21.83
CA ASN A 316 -33.66 -17.00 22.42
C ASN A 316 -33.05 -15.80 21.69
N GLU A 317 -33.09 -15.77 20.35
CA GLU A 317 -32.55 -14.67 19.55
C GLU A 317 -33.26 -13.35 19.88
N TYR A 318 -34.59 -13.38 19.99
CA TYR A 318 -35.38 -12.21 20.35
C TYR A 318 -35.10 -11.73 21.78
N ARG A 319 -34.91 -12.66 22.73
CA ARG A 319 -34.54 -12.35 24.12
C ARG A 319 -33.19 -11.65 24.19
N ASP A 320 -32.19 -12.16 23.49
CA ASP A 320 -30.83 -11.63 23.53
C ASP A 320 -30.77 -10.24 22.88
N ALA A 321 -31.49 -10.04 21.77
CA ALA A 321 -31.64 -8.73 21.15
C ALA A 321 -32.31 -7.72 22.10
N ALA A 322 -33.39 -8.14 22.80
CA ALA A 322 -34.06 -7.29 23.79
C ALA A 322 -33.13 -6.89 24.95
N LEU A 323 -32.34 -7.83 25.47
CA LEU A 323 -31.35 -7.54 26.53
C LEU A 323 -30.25 -6.60 26.04
N LYS A 324 -29.81 -6.73 24.78
CA LYS A 324 -28.87 -5.80 24.17
C LYS A 324 -29.47 -4.39 24.04
N PHE A 325 -30.73 -4.28 23.65
CA PHE A 325 -31.42 -2.98 23.58
C PHE A 325 -31.67 -2.36 24.96
N ALA A 326 -31.72 -3.17 26.01
CA ALA A 326 -31.82 -2.72 27.40
C ALA A 326 -30.51 -2.19 27.99
N ALA A 327 -29.36 -2.55 27.43
CA ALA A 327 -28.04 -2.21 27.99
C ALA A 327 -27.87 -0.72 28.35
N PRO A 328 -28.28 0.26 27.51
CA PRO A 328 -28.17 1.68 27.85
C PRO A 328 -28.96 2.10 29.10
N PHE A 329 -29.99 1.34 29.49
CA PHE A 329 -30.88 1.62 30.62
C PHE A 329 -30.68 0.64 31.80
N ALA A 330 -29.71 -0.28 31.71
CA ALA A 330 -29.56 -1.39 32.66
C ALA A 330 -29.38 -0.92 34.12
N ASN A 331 -28.65 0.18 34.33
CA ASN A 331 -28.48 0.78 35.66
C ASN A 331 -29.75 1.42 36.20
N ALA A 332 -30.44 2.22 35.38
CA ALA A 332 -31.70 2.87 35.77
C ALA A 332 -32.79 1.84 36.10
N ALA A 333 -32.83 0.73 35.34
CA ALA A 333 -33.78 -0.36 35.51
C ALA A 333 -33.33 -1.46 36.48
N ALA A 334 -32.31 -1.25 37.32
CA ALA A 334 -31.73 -2.31 38.16
C ALA A 334 -32.75 -3.05 39.04
N LEU A 335 -33.67 -2.33 39.71
CA LEU A 335 -34.75 -2.94 40.51
C LEU A 335 -35.71 -3.78 39.67
N ASN A 336 -35.97 -3.35 38.43
CA ASN A 336 -36.80 -4.10 37.50
C ASN A 336 -36.13 -5.43 37.11
N TRP A 337 -34.84 -5.41 36.76
CA TRP A 337 -34.09 -6.62 36.43
C TRP A 337 -34.00 -7.58 37.61
N GLN A 338 -33.81 -7.08 38.84
CA GLN A 338 -33.87 -7.91 40.05
C GLN A 338 -35.24 -8.59 40.24
N ALA A 339 -36.33 -7.91 39.92
CA ALA A 339 -37.66 -8.51 39.95
C ALA A 339 -37.83 -9.59 38.84
N GLN A 340 -37.26 -9.38 37.66
CA GLN A 340 -37.28 -10.36 36.56
C GLN A 340 -36.48 -11.63 36.89
N LEU A 341 -35.34 -11.50 37.59
CA LEU A 341 -34.54 -12.65 38.05
C LEU A 341 -35.32 -13.61 38.96
N LYS A 342 -36.35 -13.12 39.68
CA LYS A 342 -37.21 -13.95 40.54
C LYS A 342 -38.27 -14.74 39.78
N LYS A 343 -38.61 -14.33 38.55
CA LYS A 343 -39.77 -14.85 37.79
C LYS A 343 -39.41 -15.62 36.52
N GLY A 344 -38.22 -15.38 35.95
CA GLY A 344 -37.82 -15.99 34.67
C GLY A 344 -37.47 -17.48 34.75
N SER A 345 -37.45 -18.15 33.58
CA SER A 345 -36.82 -19.47 33.44
C SER A 345 -35.32 -19.40 33.73
N ASP A 346 -34.66 -20.54 33.95
CA ASP A 346 -33.22 -20.57 34.25
C ASP A 346 -32.37 -19.98 33.11
N ASN A 347 -32.72 -20.25 31.84
CA ASN A 347 -32.08 -19.62 30.68
C ASN A 347 -32.34 -18.10 30.62
N THR A 348 -33.55 -17.66 30.98
CA THR A 348 -33.88 -16.23 31.06
C THR A 348 -33.06 -15.55 32.16
N LYS A 349 -32.95 -16.17 33.34
CA LYS A 349 -32.14 -15.66 34.45
C LYS A 349 -30.68 -15.54 34.03
N ALA A 350 -30.11 -16.58 33.42
CA ALA A 350 -28.71 -16.55 32.97
C ALA A 350 -28.45 -15.42 31.97
N ALA A 351 -29.34 -15.21 30.99
CA ALA A 351 -29.21 -14.11 30.03
C ALA A 351 -29.27 -12.73 30.70
N ILE A 352 -30.21 -12.53 31.65
CA ILE A 352 -30.29 -11.29 32.44
C ILE A 352 -29.02 -11.08 33.26
N ILE A 353 -28.53 -12.12 33.95
CA ILE A 353 -27.31 -12.07 34.77
C ILE A 353 -26.11 -11.65 33.93
N THR A 354 -25.95 -12.22 32.73
CA THR A 354 -24.89 -11.86 31.78
C THR A 354 -25.00 -10.39 31.38
N MET A 355 -26.18 -9.91 30.97
CA MET A 355 -26.39 -8.50 30.61
C MET A 355 -26.05 -7.56 31.78
N LEU A 356 -26.45 -7.89 33.01
CA LEU A 356 -26.12 -7.10 34.21
C LEU A 356 -24.62 -7.10 34.50
N GLY A 357 -23.95 -8.24 34.29
CA GLY A 357 -22.51 -8.41 34.42
C GLY A 357 -21.72 -7.56 33.42
N ASP A 358 -22.11 -7.62 32.16
CA ASP A 358 -21.45 -6.89 31.06
C ASP A 358 -21.62 -5.38 31.20
N ASN A 359 -22.75 -4.93 31.77
CA ASN A 359 -23.03 -3.52 32.04
C ASN A 359 -22.65 -3.06 33.45
N LYS A 360 -21.98 -3.90 34.25
CA LYS A 360 -21.48 -3.60 35.61
C LYS A 360 -22.53 -2.99 36.55
N VAL A 361 -23.73 -3.57 36.59
CA VAL A 361 -24.84 -3.03 37.38
C VAL A 361 -24.66 -3.33 38.87
N ASN A 362 -23.96 -2.43 39.58
CA ASN A 362 -23.57 -2.61 40.99
C ASN A 362 -24.73 -2.93 41.93
N ALA A 363 -25.90 -2.31 41.72
CA ALA A 363 -27.07 -2.55 42.55
C ALA A 363 -27.54 -4.02 42.51
N ALA A 364 -27.24 -4.77 41.43
CA ALA A 364 -27.59 -6.18 41.29
C ALA A 364 -26.59 -7.16 41.93
N LEU A 365 -25.42 -6.69 42.37
CA LEU A 365 -24.36 -7.55 42.91
C LEU A 365 -24.83 -8.47 44.05
N PRO A 366 -25.58 -8.02 45.08
CA PRO A 366 -26.02 -8.91 46.15
C PRO A 366 -26.91 -10.06 45.65
N ALA A 367 -27.81 -9.76 44.71
CA ALA A 367 -28.70 -10.76 44.12
C ALA A 367 -27.92 -11.76 43.23
N ILE A 368 -26.97 -11.28 42.44
CA ILE A 368 -26.10 -12.11 41.59
C ILE A 368 -25.20 -13.00 42.46
N THR A 369 -24.60 -12.46 43.53
CA THR A 369 -23.76 -13.23 44.47
C THR A 369 -24.55 -14.37 45.11
N ALA A 370 -25.81 -14.17 45.50
CA ALA A 370 -26.65 -15.24 46.02
C ALA A 370 -26.89 -16.36 44.99
N LEU A 371 -26.98 -16.02 43.70
CA LEU A 371 -27.19 -16.98 42.61
C LEU A 371 -25.95 -17.81 42.24
N THR A 372 -24.77 -17.47 42.76
CA THR A 372 -23.56 -18.32 42.64
C THR A 372 -23.67 -19.67 43.35
N LYS A 373 -24.72 -19.86 44.16
CA LYS A 373 -25.06 -21.12 44.84
C LYS A 373 -26.31 -21.79 44.27
N ASN A 374 -26.79 -21.35 43.10
CA ASN A 374 -28.00 -21.90 42.50
C ASN A 374 -27.81 -23.38 42.10
N SER A 375 -28.84 -24.21 42.29
CA SER A 375 -28.79 -25.62 41.93
C SER A 375 -28.70 -25.82 40.41
N ASN A 376 -29.29 -24.93 39.62
CA ASN A 376 -29.17 -24.92 38.16
C ASN A 376 -27.78 -24.38 37.75
N ASP A 377 -27.05 -25.16 36.96
CA ASP A 377 -25.71 -24.86 36.48
C ASP A 377 -25.66 -23.64 35.55
N VAL A 378 -26.57 -23.51 34.59
CA VAL A 378 -26.62 -22.37 33.66
C VAL A 378 -26.75 -21.05 34.40
N VAL A 379 -27.61 -20.99 35.42
CA VAL A 379 -27.78 -19.80 36.28
C VAL A 379 -26.54 -19.56 37.13
N ARG A 380 -26.02 -20.61 37.75
CA ARG A 380 -24.87 -20.53 38.66
C ARG A 380 -23.60 -20.06 37.94
N LEU A 381 -23.27 -20.62 36.78
CA LEU A 381 -22.07 -20.27 36.01
C LEU A 381 -22.16 -18.83 35.47
N ALA A 382 -23.34 -18.40 35.00
CA ALA A 382 -23.57 -17.00 34.62
C ALA A 382 -23.37 -16.06 35.82
N ALA A 383 -23.87 -16.45 37.01
CA ALA A 383 -23.72 -15.67 38.24
C ALA A 383 -22.27 -15.55 38.69
N ILE A 384 -21.45 -16.61 38.58
CA ILE A 384 -20.01 -16.57 38.89
C ILE A 384 -19.31 -15.52 38.01
N ALA A 385 -19.55 -15.56 36.70
CA ALA A 385 -18.93 -14.62 35.76
C ALA A 385 -19.39 -13.18 35.98
N ALA A 386 -20.69 -12.96 36.21
CA ALA A 386 -21.25 -11.63 36.46
C ALA A 386 -20.80 -11.06 37.82
N ALA A 387 -20.73 -11.88 38.87
CA ALA A 387 -20.23 -11.45 40.18
C ALA A 387 -18.81 -10.90 40.07
N ALA A 388 -17.93 -11.59 39.34
CA ALA A 388 -16.56 -11.13 39.12
C ALA A 388 -16.48 -9.82 38.32
N ARG A 389 -17.30 -9.66 37.27
CA ARG A 389 -17.33 -8.44 36.44
C ARG A 389 -17.85 -7.21 37.22
N ILE A 390 -18.82 -7.42 38.10
CA ILE A 390 -19.46 -6.33 38.87
C ILE A 390 -18.66 -6.01 40.13
N GLY A 391 -18.40 -7.01 40.97
CA GLY A 391 -17.80 -6.82 42.30
C GLY A 391 -16.28 -6.83 42.33
N GLY A 392 -15.61 -7.28 41.26
CA GLY A 392 -14.15 -7.30 41.19
C GLY A 392 -13.49 -8.01 42.38
N ALA A 393 -12.46 -7.39 42.95
CA ALA A 393 -11.69 -7.94 44.06
C ALA A 393 -12.53 -8.28 45.31
N SER A 394 -13.65 -7.57 45.54
CA SER A 394 -14.53 -7.84 46.70
C SER A 394 -15.18 -9.23 46.66
N THR A 395 -15.22 -9.89 45.49
CA THR A 395 -15.83 -11.21 45.31
C THR A 395 -14.84 -12.36 45.47
N LEU A 396 -13.53 -12.09 45.58
CA LEU A 396 -12.47 -13.11 45.62
C LEU A 396 -12.68 -14.16 46.71
N PRO A 397 -13.01 -13.82 47.98
CA PRO A 397 -13.23 -14.83 49.01
C PRO A 397 -14.36 -15.80 48.68
N ALA A 398 -15.44 -15.29 48.08
CA ALA A 398 -16.58 -16.11 47.68
C ALA A 398 -16.23 -17.02 46.50
N LEU A 399 -15.54 -16.48 45.49
CA LEU A 399 -15.08 -17.22 44.31
C LEU A 399 -14.11 -18.35 44.68
N LEU A 400 -13.11 -18.06 45.54
CA LEU A 400 -12.18 -19.07 46.04
C LEU A 400 -12.90 -20.13 46.90
N GLY A 401 -13.90 -19.71 47.69
CA GLY A 401 -14.76 -20.64 48.42
C GLY A 401 -15.48 -21.63 47.50
N ILE A 402 -15.96 -21.18 46.33
CA ILE A 402 -16.58 -22.04 45.31
C ILE A 402 -15.56 -23.03 44.73
N MET A 403 -14.32 -22.62 44.45
CA MET A 403 -13.30 -23.54 43.94
C MET A 403 -12.96 -24.67 44.91
N LYS A 404 -13.11 -24.43 46.22
CA LYS A 404 -12.77 -25.42 47.26
C LYS A 404 -13.73 -26.61 47.31
N THR A 405 -15.00 -26.41 46.96
CA THR A 405 -16.06 -27.43 47.11
C THR A 405 -16.88 -27.67 45.84
N GLY A 406 -16.69 -26.87 44.80
CA GLY A 406 -17.44 -26.91 43.55
C GLY A 406 -17.04 -28.03 42.60
N SER A 407 -17.85 -28.23 41.57
CA SER A 407 -17.58 -29.16 40.47
C SER A 407 -16.45 -28.63 39.55
N ALA A 408 -15.99 -29.48 38.63
CA ALA A 408 -15.02 -29.06 37.61
C ALA A 408 -15.51 -27.85 36.77
N ALA A 409 -16.82 -27.79 36.46
CA ALA A 409 -17.43 -26.67 35.76
C ALA A 409 -17.40 -25.38 36.58
N ASP A 410 -17.63 -25.48 37.89
CA ASP A 410 -17.55 -24.33 38.80
C ASP A 410 -16.11 -23.82 38.93
N ILE A 411 -15.13 -24.73 39.04
CA ILE A 411 -13.71 -24.39 39.09
C ILE A 411 -13.26 -23.68 37.80
N ASP A 412 -13.68 -24.16 36.63
CA ASP A 412 -13.33 -23.51 35.36
C ASP A 412 -14.00 -22.14 35.19
N ALA A 413 -15.27 -22.00 35.61
CA ALA A 413 -15.95 -20.71 35.61
C ALA A 413 -15.28 -19.70 36.54
N VAL A 414 -14.89 -20.13 37.75
CA VAL A 414 -14.14 -19.26 38.67
C VAL A 414 -12.76 -18.93 38.10
N LYS A 415 -12.03 -19.89 37.52
CA LYS A 415 -10.74 -19.64 36.86
C LYS A 415 -10.84 -18.54 35.81
N LYS A 416 -11.84 -18.62 34.92
CA LYS A 416 -12.13 -17.59 33.91
C LYS A 416 -12.48 -16.25 34.56
N ALA A 417 -13.30 -16.26 35.61
CA ALA A 417 -13.68 -15.08 36.37
C ALA A 417 -12.47 -14.39 37.03
N LEU A 418 -11.56 -15.12 37.69
CA LEU A 418 -10.36 -14.58 38.32
C LEU A 418 -9.44 -13.89 37.31
N ARG A 419 -9.37 -14.37 36.07
CA ARG A 419 -8.60 -13.73 34.99
C ARG A 419 -9.20 -12.38 34.56
N LEU A 420 -10.50 -12.18 34.72
CA LEU A 420 -11.19 -10.93 34.36
C LEU A 420 -11.10 -9.86 35.45
N ILE A 421 -10.82 -10.23 36.70
CA ILE A 421 -10.71 -9.28 37.81
C ILE A 421 -9.40 -8.49 37.67
N PRO A 422 -9.46 -7.15 37.62
CA PRO A 422 -8.25 -6.32 37.63
C PRO A 422 -7.63 -6.25 39.04
N GLY A 423 -6.33 -5.97 39.12
CA GLY A 423 -5.62 -5.79 40.40
C GLY A 423 -4.73 -6.96 40.82
N GLU A 424 -3.84 -6.72 41.78
CA GLU A 424 -2.91 -7.72 42.31
C GLU A 424 -3.55 -8.61 43.38
N GLU A 425 -4.70 -8.20 43.93
CA GLU A 425 -5.42 -8.94 44.97
C GLU A 425 -5.75 -10.37 44.53
N VAL A 426 -6.00 -10.57 43.22
CA VAL A 426 -6.19 -11.89 42.61
C VAL A 426 -4.97 -12.78 42.83
N THR A 427 -3.76 -12.28 42.51
CA THR A 427 -2.54 -13.09 42.62
C THR A 427 -2.20 -13.32 44.09
N GLN A 428 -2.43 -12.32 44.95
CA GLN A 428 -2.20 -12.43 46.39
C GLN A 428 -3.09 -13.51 47.04
N GLN A 429 -4.40 -13.46 46.81
CA GLN A 429 -5.32 -14.41 47.41
C GLN A 429 -5.26 -15.79 46.74
N ALA A 430 -5.04 -15.86 45.42
CA ALA A 430 -4.84 -17.13 44.72
C ALA A 430 -3.59 -17.87 45.22
N GLY A 431 -2.46 -17.17 45.39
CA GLY A 431 -1.23 -17.74 45.95
C GLY A 431 -1.43 -18.24 47.38
N ALA A 432 -2.00 -17.40 48.25
CA ALA A 432 -2.25 -17.75 49.65
C ALA A 432 -3.21 -18.94 49.83
N ALA A 433 -4.19 -19.10 48.93
CA ALA A 433 -5.14 -20.20 48.98
C ALA A 433 -4.56 -21.54 48.48
N LEU A 434 -3.53 -21.49 47.63
CA LEU A 434 -3.07 -22.59 46.78
C LEU A 434 -2.77 -23.89 47.56
N ALA A 435 -2.06 -23.80 48.68
CA ALA A 435 -1.68 -24.97 49.48
C ALA A 435 -2.87 -25.71 50.12
N THR A 436 -4.02 -25.03 50.28
CA THR A 436 -5.20 -25.56 50.99
C THR A 436 -6.31 -26.05 50.05
N MET A 437 -6.10 -25.91 48.74
CA MET A 437 -7.10 -26.25 47.71
C MET A 437 -7.01 -27.72 47.30
N PRO A 438 -8.12 -28.34 46.86
CA PRO A 438 -8.08 -29.66 46.24
C PRO A 438 -7.36 -29.62 44.88
N ALA A 439 -6.83 -30.75 44.43
CA ALA A 439 -5.96 -30.84 43.24
C ALA A 439 -6.51 -30.15 41.96
N PRO A 440 -7.80 -30.29 41.58
CA PRO A 440 -8.34 -29.58 40.42
C PRO A 440 -8.33 -28.04 40.59
N ALA A 441 -8.57 -27.55 41.80
CA ALA A 441 -8.51 -26.12 42.11
C ALA A 441 -7.07 -25.60 42.19
N GLN A 442 -6.12 -26.40 42.70
CA GLN A 442 -4.69 -26.07 42.65
C GLN A 442 -4.21 -25.87 41.22
N THR A 443 -4.54 -26.81 40.33
CA THR A 443 -4.21 -26.74 38.90
C THR A 443 -4.79 -25.46 38.27
N ALA A 444 -6.06 -25.17 38.53
CA ALA A 444 -6.71 -23.96 38.02
C ALA A 444 -6.07 -22.66 38.54
N LEU A 445 -5.70 -22.59 39.83
CA LEU A 445 -5.04 -21.42 40.40
C LEU A 445 -3.60 -21.25 39.90
N LEU A 446 -2.86 -22.34 39.68
CA LEU A 446 -1.54 -22.30 39.03
C LEU A 446 -1.63 -21.67 37.64
N GLU A 447 -2.64 -22.04 36.85
CA GLU A 447 -2.87 -21.41 35.55
C GLU A 447 -3.29 -19.92 35.66
N VAL A 448 -3.96 -19.51 36.74
CA VAL A 448 -4.28 -18.09 36.99
C VAL A 448 -3.01 -17.31 37.32
N LEU A 449 -2.17 -17.83 38.22
CA LEU A 449 -0.90 -17.20 38.59
C LEU A 449 0.04 -17.08 37.40
N ALA A 450 0.15 -18.13 36.58
CA ALA A 450 0.93 -18.12 35.35
C ALA A 450 0.42 -17.09 34.33
N ALA A 451 -0.89 -17.10 34.05
CA ALA A 451 -1.50 -16.14 33.12
C ALA A 451 -1.31 -14.67 33.55
N ARG A 452 -1.13 -14.43 34.86
CA ARG A 452 -0.89 -13.11 35.45
C ARG A 452 0.59 -12.83 35.75
N LYS A 453 1.50 -13.75 35.41
CA LYS A 453 2.95 -13.63 35.68
C LYS A 453 3.25 -13.25 37.14
N ALA A 454 2.61 -13.94 38.08
CA ALA A 454 2.59 -13.57 39.50
C ALA A 454 3.91 -13.89 40.23
N ASP A 455 5.01 -13.24 39.86
CA ASP A 455 6.37 -13.50 40.36
C ASP A 455 6.53 -13.44 41.88
N SER A 456 5.84 -12.51 42.53
CA SER A 456 5.74 -12.42 43.99
C SER A 456 5.20 -13.67 44.69
N ARG A 457 4.60 -14.61 43.94
CA ARG A 457 3.97 -15.86 44.42
C ARG A 457 4.72 -17.12 44.01
N VAL A 458 5.93 -17.00 43.49
CA VAL A 458 6.79 -18.15 43.14
C VAL A 458 7.04 -19.09 44.32
N ASN A 459 7.14 -18.57 45.54
CA ASN A 459 7.35 -19.39 46.75
C ASN A 459 6.12 -20.22 47.13
N ASP A 460 4.92 -19.84 46.65
CA ASP A 460 3.71 -20.64 46.79
C ASP A 460 3.65 -21.76 45.73
N VAL A 461 4.28 -21.55 44.56
CA VAL A 461 4.29 -22.48 43.41
C VAL A 461 5.39 -23.54 43.52
N LEU A 462 6.61 -23.16 43.92
CA LEU A 462 7.79 -24.04 43.93
C LEU A 462 7.58 -25.37 44.68
N PRO A 463 6.96 -25.41 45.89
CA PRO A 463 6.75 -26.67 46.61
C PRO A 463 5.88 -27.67 45.84
N LEU A 464 4.99 -27.19 44.97
CA LEU A 464 4.07 -28.04 44.20
C LEU A 464 4.77 -28.78 43.04
N ALA A 465 5.99 -28.38 42.66
CA ALA A 465 6.82 -29.16 41.74
C ALA A 465 7.24 -30.53 42.32
N ALA A 466 7.09 -30.72 43.64
CA ALA A 466 7.28 -31.99 44.34
C ALA A 466 5.96 -32.68 44.75
N SER A 467 4.81 -32.21 44.24
CA SER A 467 3.50 -32.80 44.56
C SER A 467 3.42 -34.28 44.16
N SER A 468 2.79 -35.09 45.01
CA SER A 468 2.46 -36.48 44.70
C SER A 468 1.31 -36.61 43.69
N ASN A 469 0.52 -35.54 43.48
CA ASN A 469 -0.49 -35.49 42.43
C ASN A 469 0.16 -35.06 41.10
N ALA A 470 0.08 -35.93 40.09
CA ALA A 470 0.74 -35.73 38.80
C ALA A 470 0.25 -34.47 38.05
N ASP A 471 -1.05 -34.17 38.10
CA ASP A 471 -1.64 -33.01 37.42
C ASP A 471 -1.16 -31.70 38.06
N VAL A 472 -1.14 -31.66 39.40
CA VAL A 472 -0.64 -30.51 40.16
C VAL A 472 0.86 -30.31 39.91
N LYS A 473 1.64 -31.39 39.91
CA LYS A 473 3.07 -31.34 39.60
C LYS A 473 3.32 -30.79 38.19
N ALA A 474 2.61 -31.32 37.19
CA ALA A 474 2.73 -30.86 35.80
C ALA A 474 2.32 -29.37 35.65
N ALA A 475 1.22 -28.97 36.29
CA ALA A 475 0.76 -27.59 36.31
C ALA A 475 1.76 -26.65 37.00
N ALA A 476 2.44 -27.09 38.06
CA ALA A 476 3.46 -26.31 38.75
C ALA A 476 4.68 -26.05 37.84
N PHE A 477 5.20 -27.09 37.16
CA PHE A 477 6.27 -26.90 36.16
C PHE A 477 5.84 -25.97 35.02
N ALA A 478 4.60 -26.12 34.54
CA ALA A 478 4.07 -25.25 33.49
C ALA A 478 3.93 -23.79 33.96
N ALA A 479 3.59 -23.55 35.23
CA ALA A 479 3.45 -22.21 35.80
C ALA A 479 4.80 -21.53 36.09
N LEU A 480 5.82 -22.30 36.49
CA LEU A 480 7.15 -21.76 36.83
C LEU A 480 7.79 -20.97 35.68
N LYS A 481 7.49 -21.31 34.43
CA LYS A 481 8.01 -20.57 33.26
C LYS A 481 7.57 -19.10 33.22
N ASP A 482 6.42 -18.79 33.81
CA ASP A 482 5.79 -17.47 33.79
C ASP A 482 5.86 -16.77 35.15
N VAL A 483 6.06 -17.54 36.23
CA VAL A 483 6.05 -17.07 37.62
C VAL A 483 7.47 -16.95 38.21
N ALA A 484 8.47 -17.70 37.75
CA ALA A 484 9.81 -17.58 38.33
C ALA A 484 10.52 -16.28 37.89
N GLY A 485 11.19 -15.63 38.83
CA GLY A 485 12.04 -14.47 38.58
C GLY A 485 13.52 -14.74 38.88
N LYS A 486 14.36 -13.71 38.72
CA LYS A 486 15.83 -13.81 38.86
C LYS A 486 16.30 -14.36 40.21
N ASN A 487 15.58 -14.06 41.29
CA ASN A 487 15.92 -14.54 42.63
C ASN A 487 15.69 -16.05 42.81
N ASN A 488 15.01 -16.71 41.87
CA ASN A 488 14.68 -18.12 41.92
C ASN A 488 15.61 -19.00 41.09
N LEU A 489 16.61 -18.42 40.42
CA LEU A 489 17.56 -19.17 39.59
C LEU A 489 18.21 -20.37 40.31
N PRO A 490 18.69 -20.27 41.58
CA PRO A 490 19.26 -21.42 42.28
C PRO A 490 18.29 -22.60 42.41
N ALA A 491 17.01 -22.32 42.69
CA ALA A 491 15.97 -23.35 42.79
C ALA A 491 15.68 -23.98 41.42
N LEU A 492 15.62 -23.17 40.36
CA LEU A 492 15.41 -23.66 39.00
C LEU A 492 16.57 -24.54 38.50
N PHE A 493 17.82 -24.17 38.80
CA PHE A 493 18.98 -25.02 38.47
C PHE A 493 18.96 -26.35 39.22
N SER A 494 18.58 -26.34 40.50
CA SER A 494 18.38 -27.57 41.27
C SER A 494 17.28 -28.45 40.67
N LEU A 495 16.14 -27.86 40.28
CA LEU A 495 15.06 -28.58 39.59
C LEU A 495 15.54 -29.17 38.27
N LEU A 496 16.35 -28.45 37.48
CA LEU A 496 16.87 -28.94 36.20
C LEU A 496 17.74 -30.20 36.37
N ASN A 497 18.53 -30.27 37.44
CA ASN A 497 19.36 -31.43 37.76
C ASN A 497 18.55 -32.63 38.25
N ASN A 498 17.39 -32.40 38.87
CA ASN A 498 16.58 -33.45 39.49
C ASN A 498 15.38 -33.89 38.65
N ALA A 499 15.01 -33.13 37.62
CA ALA A 499 13.92 -33.47 36.72
C ALA A 499 14.21 -34.78 35.96
N SER A 500 13.17 -35.58 35.73
CA SER A 500 13.29 -36.86 35.01
C SER A 500 12.45 -36.90 33.74
N ALA A 501 11.36 -36.15 33.67
CA ALA A 501 10.52 -36.11 32.48
C ALA A 501 10.99 -35.04 31.48
N PRO A 502 11.02 -35.33 30.16
CA PRO A 502 11.43 -34.35 29.14
C PRO A 502 10.65 -33.03 29.18
N GLN A 503 9.34 -33.09 29.45
CA GLN A 503 8.50 -31.90 29.54
C GLN A 503 8.84 -31.03 30.76
N GLU A 504 9.20 -31.65 31.89
CA GLU A 504 9.67 -30.93 33.08
C GLU A 504 10.97 -30.18 32.77
N ILE A 505 11.94 -30.87 32.16
CA ILE A 505 13.23 -30.29 31.73
C ILE A 505 12.99 -29.08 30.81
N SER A 506 12.16 -29.23 29.78
CA SER A 506 11.85 -28.13 28.84
C SER A 506 11.18 -26.93 29.52
N ASN A 507 10.21 -27.18 30.41
CA ASN A 507 9.56 -26.11 31.17
C ASN A 507 10.56 -25.37 32.07
N ILE A 508 11.48 -26.08 32.74
CA ILE A 508 12.51 -25.47 33.59
C ILE A 508 13.53 -24.68 32.76
N GLN A 509 13.95 -25.19 31.60
CA GLN A 509 14.84 -24.47 30.70
C GLN A 509 14.21 -23.13 30.29
N THR A 510 12.93 -23.14 29.93
CA THR A 510 12.18 -21.91 29.61
C THR A 510 12.04 -21.00 30.83
N ALA A 511 11.79 -21.55 32.02
CA ALA A 511 11.75 -20.79 33.26
C ALA A 511 13.08 -20.09 33.56
N LEU A 512 14.22 -20.76 33.35
CA LEU A 512 15.56 -20.17 33.52
C LEU A 512 15.78 -19.00 32.55
N ILE A 513 15.38 -19.16 31.29
CA ILE A 513 15.47 -18.11 30.26
C ILE A 513 14.60 -16.91 30.66
N ASN A 514 13.32 -17.15 30.99
CA ASN A 514 12.37 -16.10 31.33
C ASN A 514 12.70 -15.39 32.65
N ALA A 515 13.28 -16.11 33.63
CA ALA A 515 13.77 -15.56 34.89
C ALA A 515 15.04 -14.69 34.73
N GLY A 516 15.63 -14.66 33.53
CA GLY A 516 16.79 -13.82 33.21
C GLY A 516 18.14 -14.44 33.57
N ALA A 517 18.29 -15.76 33.47
CA ALA A 517 19.59 -16.41 33.55
C ALA A 517 20.54 -15.87 32.47
N THR A 518 21.79 -15.55 32.85
CA THR A 518 22.83 -15.15 31.88
C THR A 518 23.63 -16.37 31.42
N SER A 519 24.33 -16.25 30.28
CA SER A 519 25.25 -17.31 29.82
C SER A 519 26.29 -17.68 30.88
N ALA A 520 26.75 -16.70 31.68
CA ALA A 520 27.69 -16.92 32.77
C ALA A 520 27.08 -17.75 33.91
N ASP A 521 25.84 -17.45 34.32
CA ASP A 521 25.13 -18.22 35.34
C ASP A 521 24.97 -19.67 34.90
N VAL A 522 24.51 -19.87 33.66
CA VAL A 522 24.26 -21.20 33.07
C VAL A 522 25.57 -22.00 32.96
N MET A 523 26.66 -21.40 32.48
CA MET A 523 27.96 -22.07 32.39
C MET A 523 28.55 -22.42 33.75
N ALA A 524 28.43 -21.53 34.75
CA ALA A 524 28.92 -21.80 36.09
C ALA A 524 28.20 -22.99 36.73
N GLN A 525 26.88 -23.08 36.53
CA GLN A 525 26.05 -24.19 37.02
C GLN A 525 26.27 -25.48 36.23
N MET A 526 26.41 -25.39 34.90
CA MET A 526 26.71 -26.54 34.04
C MET A 526 28.01 -27.24 34.46
N LYS A 527 29.05 -26.50 34.83
CA LYS A 527 30.34 -27.07 35.30
C LYS A 527 30.21 -27.85 36.62
N GLN A 528 29.26 -27.46 37.47
CA GLN A 528 29.02 -28.11 38.76
C GLN A 528 28.00 -29.24 38.66
N ALA A 529 27.23 -29.31 37.58
CA ALA A 529 26.23 -30.33 37.36
C ALA A 529 26.87 -31.71 37.13
N PRO A 530 26.20 -32.81 37.58
CA PRO A 530 26.62 -34.17 37.25
C PRO A 530 26.79 -34.35 35.74
N ALA A 531 27.80 -35.12 35.32
CA ALA A 531 28.13 -35.31 33.90
C ALA A 531 26.90 -35.71 33.04
N ALA A 532 26.06 -36.61 33.55
CA ALA A 532 24.84 -37.07 32.88
C ALA A 532 23.78 -35.96 32.64
N ASN A 533 23.87 -34.84 33.37
CA ASN A 533 22.91 -33.74 33.31
C ASN A 533 23.45 -32.50 32.59
N GLN A 534 24.75 -32.43 32.29
CA GLN A 534 25.36 -31.23 31.69
C GLN A 534 24.72 -30.85 30.35
N SER A 535 24.32 -31.83 29.54
CA SER A 535 23.66 -31.60 28.24
C SER A 535 22.32 -30.84 28.38
N ARG A 536 21.65 -30.90 29.53
CA ARG A 536 20.38 -30.19 29.80
C ARG A 536 20.56 -28.67 29.83
N TYR A 537 21.76 -28.16 30.00
CA TYR A 537 22.04 -26.73 30.05
C TYR A 537 22.18 -26.10 28.64
N LEU A 538 22.45 -26.91 27.62
CA LEU A 538 22.67 -26.43 26.24
C LEU A 538 21.42 -25.75 25.66
N GLY A 539 20.23 -26.27 25.96
CA GLY A 539 18.96 -25.65 25.55
C GLY A 539 18.73 -24.27 26.18
N VAL A 540 19.22 -24.06 27.42
CA VAL A 540 19.16 -22.74 28.08
C VAL A 540 20.10 -21.76 27.39
N LEU A 541 21.32 -22.19 27.08
CA LEU A 541 22.30 -21.39 26.33
C LEU A 541 21.75 -20.95 24.96
N ALA A 542 21.10 -21.86 24.23
CA ALA A 542 20.48 -21.57 22.95
C ALA A 542 19.32 -20.58 23.05
N GLY A 543 18.45 -20.74 24.05
CA GLY A 543 17.33 -19.82 24.28
C GLY A 543 17.78 -18.42 24.70
N ILE A 544 18.91 -18.31 25.42
CA ILE A 544 19.57 -17.03 25.71
C ILE A 544 20.09 -16.39 24.42
N GLY A 545 20.71 -17.20 23.55
CA GLY A 545 21.09 -16.81 22.18
C GLY A 545 22.22 -15.79 22.06
N GLN A 546 22.99 -15.57 23.13
CA GLN A 546 24.10 -14.62 23.14
C GLN A 546 25.33 -15.19 22.40
N PRO A 547 26.14 -14.37 21.71
CA PRO A 547 27.36 -14.84 21.04
C PRO A 547 28.32 -15.62 21.96
N SER A 548 28.42 -15.20 23.23
CA SER A 548 29.23 -15.88 24.26
C SER A 548 28.74 -17.29 24.62
N ALA A 549 27.49 -17.63 24.29
CA ALA A 549 26.90 -18.95 24.52
C ALA A 549 27.15 -19.92 23.36
N LEU A 550 27.49 -19.42 22.16
CA LEU A 550 27.66 -20.26 20.97
C LEU A 550 28.89 -21.17 21.09
N GLU A 551 30.04 -20.61 21.45
CA GLU A 551 31.30 -21.37 21.55
C GLU A 551 31.24 -22.53 22.57
N PRO A 552 30.65 -22.39 23.77
CA PRO A 552 30.40 -23.51 24.66
C PRO A 552 29.56 -24.64 24.03
N VAL A 553 28.54 -24.30 23.24
CA VAL A 553 27.70 -25.30 22.56
C VAL A 553 28.49 -26.01 21.45
N LEU A 554 29.33 -25.28 20.70
CA LEU A 554 30.24 -25.87 19.71
C LEU A 554 31.29 -26.78 20.36
N THR A 555 31.85 -26.36 21.50
CA THR A 555 32.79 -27.17 22.29
C THR A 555 32.12 -28.46 22.79
N ALA A 556 30.87 -28.38 23.26
CA ALA A 556 30.10 -29.55 23.66
C ALA A 556 29.86 -30.50 22.49
N PHE A 557 29.64 -29.98 21.28
CA PHE A 557 29.56 -30.81 20.07
C PHE A 557 30.92 -31.43 19.70
N ALA A 558 32.03 -30.70 19.80
CA ALA A 558 33.34 -31.21 19.42
C ALA A 558 33.82 -32.35 20.35
N ASN A 559 33.62 -32.19 21.67
CA ASN A 559 34.25 -33.03 22.69
C ASN A 559 33.27 -33.98 23.40
N GLY A 560 31.96 -33.86 23.17
CA GLY A 560 30.94 -34.61 23.88
C GLY A 560 30.76 -36.05 23.42
N ASP A 561 30.07 -36.84 24.24
CA ASP A 561 29.50 -38.13 23.84
C ASP A 561 28.29 -37.95 22.89
N ASP A 562 27.71 -39.05 22.41
CA ASP A 562 26.58 -39.00 21.47
C ASP A 562 25.38 -38.24 22.02
N ASN A 563 25.09 -38.35 23.31
CA ASN A 563 24.00 -37.63 23.95
C ASN A 563 24.26 -36.12 23.94
N THR A 564 25.48 -35.71 24.32
CA THR A 564 25.91 -34.32 24.35
C THR A 564 25.95 -33.71 22.95
N LYS A 565 26.46 -34.44 21.96
CA LYS A 565 26.48 -34.02 20.55
C LYS A 565 25.07 -33.82 19.99
N ASN A 566 24.15 -34.74 20.27
CA ASN A 566 22.75 -34.60 19.87
C ASN A 566 22.08 -33.39 20.54
N ALA A 567 22.32 -33.18 21.84
CA ALA A 567 21.81 -32.02 22.56
C ALA A 567 22.40 -30.70 22.04
N ALA A 568 23.67 -30.68 21.65
CA ALA A 568 24.31 -29.51 21.05
C ALA A 568 23.71 -29.17 19.67
N VAL A 569 23.47 -30.16 18.81
CA VAL A 569 22.82 -29.91 17.51
C VAL A 569 21.37 -29.42 17.69
N ALA A 570 20.63 -29.99 18.65
CA ALA A 570 19.29 -29.50 18.99
C ALA A 570 19.33 -28.04 19.48
N ALA A 571 20.25 -27.72 20.40
CA ALA A 571 20.46 -26.36 20.89
C ALA A 571 20.81 -25.38 19.75
N LEU A 572 21.72 -25.75 18.85
CA LEU A 572 22.04 -24.92 17.67
C LEU A 572 20.83 -24.76 16.74
N SER A 573 19.98 -25.77 16.61
CA SER A 573 18.77 -25.74 15.76
C SER A 573 17.66 -24.84 16.33
N ASP A 574 17.57 -24.79 17.65
CA ASP A 574 16.60 -23.98 18.40
C ASP A 574 17.16 -22.61 18.80
N TRP A 575 18.30 -22.21 18.23
CA TRP A 575 18.90 -20.91 18.48
C TRP A 575 17.91 -19.78 18.21
N LYS A 576 18.01 -18.72 19.02
CA LYS A 576 17.07 -17.59 19.00
C LYS A 576 17.03 -16.86 17.65
N ASP A 577 18.13 -16.84 16.91
CA ASP A 577 18.28 -16.20 15.61
C ASP A 577 19.15 -17.04 14.67
N ALA A 578 19.45 -16.52 13.48
CA ALA A 578 20.20 -17.23 12.45
C ALA A 578 21.72 -17.31 12.69
N SER A 579 22.25 -16.77 13.79
CA SER A 579 23.69 -16.75 14.05
C SER A 579 24.32 -18.14 14.22
N ALA A 580 23.54 -19.15 14.60
CA ALA A 580 23.98 -20.55 14.66
C ALA A 580 23.93 -21.28 13.30
N ALA A 581 23.33 -20.68 12.26
CA ALA A 581 23.19 -21.33 10.95
C ALA A 581 24.54 -21.69 10.29
N PRO A 582 25.59 -20.84 10.30
CA PRO A 582 26.90 -21.21 9.77
C PRO A 582 27.50 -22.44 10.47
N ALA A 583 27.31 -22.57 11.79
CA ALA A 583 27.79 -23.73 12.54
C ALA A 583 27.06 -25.02 12.14
N LEU A 584 25.73 -24.97 12.01
CA LEU A 584 24.93 -26.11 11.55
C LEU A 584 25.33 -26.55 10.13
N LEU A 585 25.54 -25.59 9.23
CA LEU A 585 25.99 -25.88 7.87
C LEU A 585 27.39 -26.51 7.86
N LYS A 586 28.32 -26.02 8.70
CA LYS A 586 29.65 -26.62 8.86
C LYS A 586 29.57 -28.06 9.36
N ILE A 587 28.73 -28.32 10.37
CA ILE A 587 28.48 -29.69 10.87
C ILE A 587 27.94 -30.58 9.75
N ALA A 588 27.01 -30.09 8.94
CA ALA A 588 26.42 -30.87 7.86
C ALA A 588 27.40 -31.17 6.70
N ARG A 589 28.31 -30.23 6.39
CA ARG A 589 29.33 -30.36 5.33
C ARG A 589 30.45 -31.33 5.69
N ASP A 590 30.80 -31.43 6.97
CA ASP A 590 31.88 -32.31 7.41
C ASP A 590 31.46 -33.79 7.33
N ALA A 591 32.20 -34.57 6.54
CA ALA A 591 31.95 -36.00 6.37
C ALA A 591 32.13 -36.80 7.68
N ALA A 592 32.96 -36.32 8.62
CA ALA A 592 33.15 -36.94 9.92
C ALA A 592 31.90 -36.86 10.82
N ASN A 593 30.98 -35.93 10.51
CA ASN A 593 29.75 -35.69 11.28
C ASN A 593 28.50 -36.27 10.60
N SER A 594 28.65 -37.29 9.75
CA SER A 594 27.56 -37.88 8.95
C SER A 594 26.34 -38.29 9.80
N ALA A 595 26.54 -38.77 11.03
CA ALA A 595 25.47 -39.15 11.97
C ALA A 595 24.57 -37.96 12.40
N TYR A 596 25.05 -36.73 12.30
CA TYR A 596 24.34 -35.52 12.71
C TYR A 596 23.89 -34.65 11.54
N ARG A 597 24.33 -34.96 10.31
CA ARG A 597 24.08 -34.17 9.10
C ARG A 597 22.60 -33.82 8.90
N GLU A 598 21.71 -34.81 8.94
CA GLU A 598 20.27 -34.61 8.72
C GLU A 598 19.64 -33.69 9.78
N LYS A 599 20.01 -33.86 11.05
CA LYS A 599 19.53 -33.00 12.15
C LYS A 599 20.04 -31.57 11.97
N ALA A 600 21.31 -31.42 11.61
CA ALA A 600 21.93 -30.11 11.38
C ALA A 600 21.28 -29.37 10.21
N LEU A 601 20.95 -30.06 9.11
CA LEU A 601 20.27 -29.46 7.96
C LEU A 601 18.83 -29.04 8.27
N ASN A 602 18.08 -29.85 9.00
CA ASN A 602 16.74 -29.48 9.47
C ASN A 602 16.77 -28.23 10.37
N GLY A 603 17.73 -28.18 11.30
CA GLY A 603 17.96 -27.01 12.13
C GLY A 603 18.32 -25.77 11.30
N TYR A 604 19.25 -25.93 10.36
CA TYR A 604 19.70 -24.87 9.48
C TYR A 604 18.55 -24.27 8.67
N ILE A 605 17.72 -25.10 8.02
CA ILE A 605 16.55 -24.64 7.26
C ILE A 605 15.54 -23.95 8.18
N SER A 606 15.36 -24.47 9.41
CA SER A 606 14.47 -23.85 10.40
C SER A 606 14.94 -22.46 10.83
N LEU A 607 16.25 -22.27 11.00
CA LEU A 607 16.83 -20.95 11.27
C LEU A 607 16.71 -20.02 10.06
N VAL A 608 16.95 -20.51 8.84
CA VAL A 608 16.76 -19.72 7.60
C VAL A 608 15.32 -19.24 7.49
N LYS A 609 14.34 -20.10 7.77
CA LYS A 609 12.91 -19.75 7.78
C LYS A 609 12.61 -18.62 8.77
N LYS A 610 13.11 -18.73 10.01
CA LYS A 610 12.91 -17.75 11.09
C LYS A 610 13.71 -16.44 10.90
N SER A 611 14.74 -16.45 10.06
CA SER A 611 15.64 -15.32 9.88
C SER A 611 14.96 -14.10 9.24
N GLY A 612 15.50 -12.91 9.54
CA GLY A 612 15.16 -11.64 8.88
C GLY A 612 15.93 -11.38 7.58
N TYR A 613 16.60 -12.39 7.02
CA TYR A 613 17.38 -12.21 5.78
C TYR A 613 16.47 -11.86 4.59
N PRO A 614 16.96 -11.07 3.61
CA PRO A 614 16.26 -10.86 2.35
C PRO A 614 15.97 -12.18 1.63
N ALA A 615 14.93 -12.18 0.80
CA ALA A 615 14.49 -13.39 0.10
C ALA A 615 15.60 -14.04 -0.73
N ASP A 616 16.39 -13.26 -1.49
CA ASP A 616 17.47 -13.81 -2.32
C ASP A 616 18.60 -14.43 -1.46
N GLN A 617 18.91 -13.85 -0.29
CA GLN A 617 19.85 -14.48 0.64
C GLN A 617 19.28 -15.80 1.19
N LYS A 618 17.98 -15.86 1.51
CA LYS A 618 17.35 -17.11 1.92
C LYS A 618 17.42 -18.17 0.82
N VAL A 619 17.26 -17.80 -0.45
CA VAL A 619 17.41 -18.73 -1.59
C VAL A 619 18.82 -19.31 -1.63
N LEU A 620 19.88 -18.49 -1.50
CA LEU A 620 21.26 -18.98 -1.46
C LEU A 620 21.50 -19.95 -0.28
N LEU A 621 21.01 -19.60 0.91
CA LEU A 621 21.14 -20.44 2.09
C LEU A 621 20.39 -21.77 1.90
N LEU A 622 19.15 -21.76 1.41
CA LEU A 622 18.40 -22.99 1.13
C LEU A 622 19.09 -23.85 0.06
N ARG A 623 19.68 -23.22 -0.97
CA ARG A 623 20.47 -23.92 -1.99
C ARG A 623 21.68 -24.62 -1.37
N ASN A 624 22.41 -23.97 -0.45
CA ASN A 624 23.53 -24.59 0.27
C ASN A 624 23.13 -25.88 1.00
N ALA A 625 21.92 -25.94 1.58
CA ALA A 625 21.41 -27.16 2.23
C ALA A 625 21.02 -28.23 1.20
N LEU A 626 20.37 -27.83 0.12
CA LEU A 626 19.88 -28.69 -0.94
C LEU A 626 21.01 -29.37 -1.75
N GLU A 627 22.11 -28.66 -1.99
CA GLU A 627 23.30 -29.17 -2.69
C GLU A 627 24.04 -30.28 -1.92
N LEU A 628 23.78 -30.42 -0.63
CA LEU A 628 24.31 -31.53 0.19
C LEU A 628 23.50 -32.82 0.03
N ASN A 629 22.52 -32.84 -0.90
CA ASN A 629 21.66 -33.97 -1.22
C ASN A 629 21.05 -34.63 0.04
N PRO A 630 20.34 -33.86 0.88
CA PRO A 630 19.76 -34.43 2.10
C PRO A 630 18.59 -35.35 1.77
N SER A 631 18.08 -36.03 2.80
CA SER A 631 16.89 -36.87 2.66
C SER A 631 15.69 -36.12 2.08
N ASP A 632 14.77 -36.85 1.46
CA ASP A 632 13.59 -36.26 0.83
C ASP A 632 12.74 -35.44 1.81
N ALA A 633 12.71 -35.81 3.10
CA ALA A 633 12.02 -35.05 4.13
C ALA A 633 12.60 -33.63 4.30
N VAL A 634 13.94 -33.51 4.35
CA VAL A 634 14.64 -32.22 4.45
C VAL A 634 14.45 -31.40 3.17
N GLN A 635 14.51 -32.05 2.01
CA GLN A 635 14.29 -31.37 0.73
C GLN A 635 12.88 -30.77 0.65
N LYS A 636 11.85 -31.50 1.08
CA LYS A 636 10.46 -30.98 1.15
C LYS A 636 10.35 -29.77 2.07
N GLN A 637 11.01 -29.81 3.22
CA GLN A 637 11.05 -28.67 4.13
C GLN A 637 11.72 -27.45 3.47
N ALA A 638 12.88 -27.65 2.81
CA ALA A 638 13.57 -26.59 2.09
C ALA A 638 12.71 -25.99 0.98
N LEU A 639 12.03 -26.81 0.16
CA LEU A 639 11.14 -26.35 -0.92
C LEU A 639 9.94 -25.56 -0.38
N THR A 640 9.40 -25.95 0.77
CA THR A 640 8.30 -25.22 1.44
C THR A 640 8.76 -23.83 1.91
N VAL A 641 10.00 -23.69 2.40
CA VAL A 641 10.56 -22.37 2.77
C VAL A 641 10.92 -21.57 1.51
N LEU A 642 11.43 -22.24 0.47
CA LEU A 642 11.79 -21.61 -0.80
C LEU A 642 10.58 -20.97 -1.47
N GLU A 643 9.42 -21.63 -1.43
CA GLU A 643 8.15 -21.09 -1.90
C GLU A 643 7.85 -19.70 -1.33
N GLN A 644 8.18 -19.46 -0.05
CA GLN A 644 7.88 -18.21 0.65
C GLN A 644 8.78 -17.05 0.21
N CYS A 645 9.88 -17.33 -0.48
CA CYS A 645 10.80 -16.29 -0.95
C CYS A 645 10.22 -15.48 -2.12
N LYS A 646 9.39 -16.12 -2.97
CA LYS A 646 8.69 -15.45 -4.10
C LYS A 646 9.59 -14.68 -5.07
N THR A 647 10.86 -15.06 -5.21
CA THR A 647 11.80 -14.44 -6.16
C THR A 647 12.05 -15.32 -7.38
N PHE A 648 12.59 -14.74 -8.46
CA PHE A 648 12.91 -15.49 -9.68
C PHE A 648 14.00 -16.55 -9.43
N PRO A 649 15.07 -16.28 -8.65
CA PRO A 649 16.00 -17.34 -8.23
C PRO A 649 15.32 -18.49 -7.46
N ALA A 650 14.32 -18.19 -6.63
CA ALA A 650 13.55 -19.21 -5.93
C ALA A 650 12.73 -20.08 -6.90
N LEU A 651 12.12 -19.46 -7.92
CA LEU A 651 11.38 -20.14 -8.99
C LEU A 651 12.29 -21.12 -9.74
N LEU A 652 13.49 -20.66 -10.13
CA LEU A 652 14.47 -21.48 -10.83
C LEU A 652 14.93 -22.67 -9.97
N LEU A 653 15.31 -22.42 -8.71
CA LEU A 653 15.75 -23.48 -7.80
C LEU A 653 14.64 -24.51 -7.54
N ALA A 654 13.38 -24.08 -7.35
CA ALA A 654 12.26 -25.01 -7.20
C ALA A 654 12.06 -25.84 -8.49
N GLY A 655 12.27 -25.23 -9.66
CA GLY A 655 12.20 -25.88 -10.97
C GLY A 655 13.17 -27.05 -11.14
N GLU A 656 14.36 -26.99 -10.54
CA GLU A 656 15.37 -28.07 -10.57
C GLU A 656 14.86 -29.38 -9.94
N TYR A 657 13.85 -29.31 -9.06
CA TYR A 657 13.28 -30.45 -8.34
C TYR A 657 11.97 -31.01 -8.94
N LEU A 658 11.47 -30.43 -10.04
CA LEU A 658 10.25 -30.90 -10.70
C LEU A 658 10.36 -32.31 -11.27
N ASP A 659 11.57 -32.74 -11.63
CA ASP A 659 11.83 -34.06 -12.20
C ASP A 659 12.20 -35.11 -11.10
N LYS A 660 12.28 -34.71 -9.82
CA LYS A 660 12.59 -35.62 -8.70
C LYS A 660 11.31 -36.18 -8.05
N ALA A 661 10.95 -37.42 -8.39
CA ALA A 661 9.69 -38.06 -8.00
C ALA A 661 9.32 -37.93 -6.51
N ALA A 662 10.29 -38.06 -5.59
CA ALA A 662 10.04 -38.05 -4.15
C ALA A 662 9.58 -36.68 -3.59
N VAL A 663 9.94 -35.58 -4.28
CA VAL A 663 9.67 -34.19 -3.84
C VAL A 663 8.99 -33.35 -4.93
N GLN A 664 8.58 -33.98 -6.02
CA GLN A 664 8.01 -33.35 -7.21
C GLN A 664 6.74 -32.53 -6.88
N GLN A 665 5.91 -33.00 -5.95
CA GLN A 665 4.68 -32.29 -5.56
C GLN A 665 5.00 -30.97 -4.85
N GLU A 666 5.92 -30.98 -3.89
CA GLU A 666 6.36 -29.78 -3.16
C GLU A 666 7.06 -28.78 -4.10
N ALA A 667 7.86 -29.28 -5.05
CA ALA A 667 8.47 -28.46 -6.10
C ALA A 667 7.40 -27.82 -7.01
N ALA A 668 6.39 -28.58 -7.45
CA ALA A 668 5.31 -28.08 -8.30
C ALA A 668 4.47 -27.00 -7.59
N MET A 669 4.16 -27.19 -6.31
CA MET A 669 3.49 -26.18 -5.49
C MET A 669 4.34 -24.92 -5.35
N ALA A 670 5.63 -25.05 -5.07
CA ALA A 670 6.54 -23.91 -4.95
C ALA A 670 6.62 -23.11 -6.26
N VAL A 671 6.81 -23.79 -7.41
CA VAL A 671 6.87 -23.16 -8.73
C VAL A 671 5.58 -22.39 -9.05
N MET A 672 4.42 -23.02 -8.87
CA MET A 672 3.12 -22.38 -9.10
C MET A 672 2.94 -21.16 -8.20
N ASN A 673 3.13 -21.32 -6.88
CA ASN A 673 2.85 -20.27 -5.92
C ASN A 673 3.85 -19.12 -5.99
N ILE A 674 5.08 -19.34 -6.48
CA ILE A 674 6.04 -18.26 -6.76
C ILE A 674 5.64 -17.52 -8.03
N ALA A 675 5.37 -18.24 -9.13
CA ALA A 675 5.06 -17.62 -10.41
C ALA A 675 3.77 -16.78 -10.36
N LEU A 676 2.69 -17.35 -9.80
CA LEU A 676 1.37 -16.71 -9.76
C LEU A 676 1.33 -15.48 -8.83
N ALA A 677 2.28 -15.37 -7.88
CA ALA A 677 2.35 -14.23 -6.97
C ALA A 677 2.88 -12.94 -7.64
N ASN A 678 3.58 -13.04 -8.78
CA ASN A 678 4.16 -11.89 -9.46
C ASN A 678 3.79 -11.88 -10.94
N LYS A 679 2.89 -10.97 -11.35
CA LYS A 679 2.43 -10.82 -12.74
C LYS A 679 3.51 -10.34 -13.72
N THR A 680 4.66 -9.88 -13.22
CA THR A 680 5.79 -9.45 -14.06
C THR A 680 6.69 -10.61 -14.51
N TYR A 681 6.49 -11.80 -13.94
CA TYR A 681 7.17 -13.01 -14.40
C TYR A 681 6.53 -13.48 -15.69
N ASN A 682 7.33 -13.49 -16.75
CA ASN A 682 6.90 -13.85 -18.08
C ASN A 682 8.01 -14.59 -18.83
N GLY A 683 7.75 -14.92 -20.09
CA GLY A 683 8.72 -15.56 -20.95
C GLY A 683 8.70 -17.08 -20.90
N ASN A 684 9.62 -17.67 -21.68
CA ASN A 684 9.63 -19.10 -21.96
C ASN A 684 9.99 -19.94 -20.73
N ILE A 685 10.91 -19.47 -19.88
CA ILE A 685 11.31 -20.18 -18.65
C ILE A 685 10.10 -20.35 -17.73
N VAL A 686 9.37 -19.27 -17.46
CA VAL A 686 8.20 -19.28 -16.58
C VAL A 686 7.11 -20.20 -17.15
N ARG A 687 6.86 -20.12 -18.46
CA ARG A 687 5.90 -20.98 -19.16
C ARG A 687 6.25 -22.46 -19.00
N GLN A 688 7.48 -22.84 -19.30
CA GLN A 688 7.93 -24.23 -19.21
C GLN A 688 7.86 -24.78 -17.79
N LEU A 689 8.25 -23.99 -16.79
CA LEU A 689 8.18 -24.38 -15.38
C LEU A 689 6.73 -24.56 -14.93
N LEU A 690 5.84 -23.65 -15.31
CA LEU A 690 4.42 -23.73 -14.98
C LEU A 690 3.71 -24.90 -15.68
N ASP A 691 4.05 -25.18 -16.94
CA ASP A 691 3.51 -26.34 -17.67
C ASP A 691 3.94 -27.65 -16.99
N LYS A 692 5.23 -27.78 -16.65
CA LYS A 692 5.74 -28.93 -15.88
C LYS A 692 5.09 -29.05 -14.50
N ALA A 693 4.98 -27.94 -13.77
CA ALA A 693 4.33 -27.93 -12.46
C ALA A 693 2.86 -28.37 -12.57
N GLY A 694 2.11 -27.83 -13.54
CA GLY A 694 0.72 -28.20 -13.79
C GLY A 694 0.52 -29.70 -14.06
N ALA A 695 1.46 -30.33 -14.78
CA ALA A 695 1.47 -31.77 -15.01
C ALA A 695 1.81 -32.58 -13.75
N ALA A 696 2.65 -32.04 -12.88
CA ALA A 696 3.11 -32.68 -11.64
C ALA A 696 2.12 -32.59 -10.47
N LEU A 697 1.25 -31.58 -10.44
CA LEU A 697 0.28 -31.37 -9.35
C LEU A 697 -0.70 -32.53 -9.21
N LYS A 698 -0.89 -33.01 -7.98
CA LYS A 698 -1.83 -34.08 -7.57
C LYS A 698 -2.68 -33.64 -6.37
N GLY A 699 -3.77 -34.36 -6.11
CA GLY A 699 -4.70 -34.11 -4.98
C GLY A 699 -6.04 -33.50 -5.40
N GLY A 700 -6.96 -33.34 -4.43
CA GLY A 700 -8.34 -32.88 -4.68
C GLY A 700 -8.45 -31.48 -5.29
N ASP A 701 -7.48 -30.61 -5.03
CA ASP A 701 -7.47 -29.22 -5.53
C ASP A 701 -6.68 -29.06 -6.84
N ALA A 702 -6.06 -30.14 -7.36
CA ALA A 702 -5.13 -30.05 -8.48
C ALA A 702 -5.77 -29.45 -9.74
N ASP A 703 -7.06 -29.69 -9.98
CA ASP A 703 -7.77 -29.14 -11.14
C ASP A 703 -7.94 -27.62 -11.05
N TYR A 704 -8.27 -27.10 -9.86
CA TYR A 704 -8.36 -25.66 -9.63
C TYR A 704 -6.99 -24.98 -9.79
N GLN A 705 -5.94 -25.64 -9.29
CA GLN A 705 -4.57 -25.16 -9.41
C GLN A 705 -4.11 -25.11 -10.88
N ARG A 706 -4.39 -26.16 -11.67
CA ARG A 706 -4.12 -26.18 -13.12
C ARG A 706 -4.92 -25.12 -13.87
N GLN A 707 -6.16 -24.84 -13.48
CA GLN A 707 -6.95 -23.74 -14.06
C GLN A 707 -6.30 -22.38 -13.78
N SER A 708 -5.78 -22.18 -12.55
CA SER A 708 -5.07 -20.95 -12.17
C SER A 708 -3.80 -20.76 -12.99
N ILE A 709 -3.03 -21.83 -13.21
CA ILE A 709 -1.86 -21.83 -14.11
C ILE A 709 -2.27 -21.47 -15.54
N ARG A 710 -3.29 -22.13 -16.11
CA ARG A 710 -3.77 -21.84 -17.47
C ARG A 710 -4.21 -20.38 -17.63
N LYS A 711 -4.93 -19.84 -16.65
CA LYS A 711 -5.33 -18.44 -16.62
C LYS A 711 -4.11 -17.52 -16.64
N TYR A 712 -3.16 -17.74 -15.74
CA TYR A 712 -1.93 -16.95 -15.68
C TYR A 712 -1.18 -16.99 -17.02
N LEU A 713 -1.01 -18.17 -17.62
CA LEU A 713 -0.34 -18.34 -18.91
C LEU A 713 -1.06 -17.67 -20.08
N SER A 714 -2.39 -17.50 -20.00
CA SER A 714 -3.20 -16.81 -21.01
C SER A 714 -3.16 -15.27 -20.85
N GLU A 715 -2.97 -14.78 -19.63
CA GLU A 715 -2.90 -13.34 -19.31
C GLU A 715 -1.45 -12.82 -19.28
N MET A 716 -0.45 -13.72 -19.35
CA MET A 716 0.97 -13.39 -19.23
C MET A 716 1.41 -12.44 -20.35
N PRO A 717 2.05 -11.30 -20.04
CA PRO A 717 2.51 -10.35 -21.05
C PRO A 717 3.47 -10.99 -22.05
N ALA A 718 3.41 -10.53 -23.31
CA ALA A 718 4.36 -10.92 -24.33
C ALA A 718 5.79 -10.46 -23.99
N GLY A 719 6.79 -11.19 -24.48
CA GLY A 719 8.21 -10.94 -24.24
C GLY A 719 8.94 -12.17 -23.71
N ASP A 720 10.27 -12.15 -23.80
CA ASP A 720 11.11 -13.31 -23.46
C ASP A 720 11.35 -13.46 -21.95
N GLY A 721 11.01 -12.44 -21.16
CA GLY A 721 11.29 -12.40 -19.73
C GLY A 721 12.78 -12.53 -19.44
N PHE A 722 13.12 -13.25 -18.37
CA PHE A 722 14.51 -13.64 -18.15
C PHE A 722 14.90 -14.79 -19.08
N VAL A 723 16.06 -14.67 -19.71
CA VAL A 723 16.70 -15.71 -20.51
C VAL A 723 18.05 -16.06 -19.92
N SER A 724 18.48 -17.33 -20.07
CA SER A 724 19.80 -17.74 -19.60
C SER A 724 20.89 -17.18 -20.51
N MET A 725 21.92 -16.57 -19.92
CA MET A 725 23.13 -16.13 -20.62
C MET A 725 24.18 -17.25 -20.70
N PHE A 726 24.03 -18.31 -19.91
CA PHE A 726 24.99 -19.40 -19.82
C PHE A 726 24.30 -20.77 -19.87
N ASN A 727 24.70 -21.60 -20.82
CA ASN A 727 24.04 -22.87 -21.09
C ASN A 727 24.51 -24.02 -20.16
N GLY A 728 25.50 -23.78 -19.30
CA GLY A 728 26.05 -24.78 -18.38
C GLY A 728 26.96 -25.83 -19.02
N LYS A 729 27.23 -25.74 -20.33
CA LYS A 729 27.93 -26.77 -21.12
C LYS A 729 29.19 -26.25 -21.80
N ASP A 730 29.11 -25.08 -22.41
CA ASP A 730 30.21 -24.46 -23.16
C ASP A 730 30.11 -22.93 -23.13
N LEU A 731 31.00 -22.26 -23.88
CA LEU A 731 31.08 -20.80 -23.96
C LEU A 731 30.24 -20.22 -25.11
N SER A 732 29.25 -20.93 -25.64
CA SER A 732 28.38 -20.38 -26.69
C SER A 732 27.66 -19.12 -26.20
N GLY A 733 27.64 -18.06 -27.02
CA GLY A 733 27.14 -16.74 -26.63
C GLY A 733 28.19 -15.85 -25.97
N TRP A 734 29.43 -16.33 -25.82
CA TRP A 734 30.55 -15.62 -25.23
C TRP A 734 31.79 -15.66 -26.13
N LYS A 735 32.60 -14.61 -26.03
CA LYS A 735 33.85 -14.42 -26.77
C LYS A 735 34.89 -13.67 -25.93
N GLY A 736 36.13 -13.62 -26.40
CA GLY A 736 37.17 -12.81 -25.77
C GLY A 736 36.98 -11.32 -26.05
N LEU A 737 37.39 -10.46 -25.11
CA LEU A 737 37.29 -9.02 -25.26
C LEU A 737 38.31 -8.48 -26.30
N VAL A 738 37.84 -7.72 -27.29
CA VAL A 738 38.71 -7.00 -28.24
C VAL A 738 38.72 -5.51 -27.90
N GLU A 739 39.80 -5.02 -27.31
CA GLU A 739 40.00 -3.61 -26.98
C GLU A 739 38.85 -3.00 -26.16
N ASN A 740 38.91 -1.69 -25.86
CA ASN A 740 37.76 -0.97 -25.30
C ASN A 740 36.71 -0.64 -26.39
N PRO A 741 35.45 -0.32 -26.02
CA PRO A 741 34.39 -0.02 -26.99
C PRO A 741 34.72 1.11 -27.99
N ILE A 742 35.48 2.13 -27.60
CA ILE A 742 35.83 3.27 -28.47
C ILE A 742 36.80 2.84 -29.56
N ALA A 743 37.86 2.11 -29.20
CA ALA A 743 38.83 1.59 -30.15
C ALA A 743 38.21 0.51 -31.05
N ARG A 744 37.43 -0.41 -30.45
CA ARG A 744 36.71 -1.46 -31.18
C ARG A 744 35.73 -0.90 -32.21
N GLY A 745 35.00 0.15 -31.86
CA GLY A 745 34.03 0.81 -32.77
C GLY A 745 34.65 1.46 -34.01
N LYS A 746 35.97 1.71 -34.02
CA LYS A 746 36.71 2.29 -35.15
C LYS A 746 37.27 1.23 -36.11
N MET A 747 37.22 -0.06 -35.75
CA MET A 747 37.76 -1.13 -36.57
C MET A 747 36.81 -1.48 -37.72
N ASP A 748 37.35 -1.68 -38.92
CA ASP A 748 36.61 -2.34 -39.99
C ASP A 748 36.34 -3.82 -39.65
N ALA A 749 35.39 -4.43 -40.35
CA ALA A 749 34.94 -5.80 -40.07
C ALA A 749 36.07 -6.85 -40.18
N LYS A 750 37.01 -6.68 -41.10
CA LYS A 750 38.11 -7.64 -41.32
C LYS A 750 39.14 -7.55 -40.20
N THR A 751 39.50 -6.32 -39.83
CA THR A 751 40.41 -6.03 -38.72
C THR A 751 39.82 -6.54 -37.40
N LEU A 752 38.55 -6.26 -37.14
CA LEU A 752 37.85 -6.74 -35.94
C LEU A 752 37.79 -8.26 -35.88
N SER A 753 37.48 -8.94 -36.99
CA SER A 753 37.44 -10.41 -37.03
C SER A 753 38.79 -11.03 -36.65
N LYS A 754 39.89 -10.51 -37.18
CA LYS A 754 41.24 -11.02 -36.87
C LYS A 754 41.65 -10.74 -35.42
N ALA A 755 41.26 -9.59 -34.87
CA ALA A 755 41.50 -9.26 -33.47
C ALA A 755 40.65 -10.16 -32.55
N GLN A 756 39.42 -10.49 -32.96
CA GLN A 756 38.52 -11.37 -32.23
C GLN A 756 39.07 -12.79 -32.10
N ASP A 757 39.69 -13.35 -33.15
CA ASP A 757 40.31 -14.67 -33.08
C ASP A 757 41.41 -14.72 -32.01
N LYS A 758 42.26 -13.69 -31.94
CA LYS A 758 43.32 -13.57 -30.93
C LYS A 758 42.75 -13.41 -29.52
N ALA A 759 41.74 -12.56 -29.36
CA ALA A 759 41.08 -12.36 -28.07
C ALA A 759 40.42 -13.66 -27.58
N ASN A 760 39.79 -14.42 -28.48
CA ASN A 760 39.20 -15.71 -28.17
C ASN A 760 40.25 -16.71 -27.68
N GLU A 761 41.43 -16.75 -28.32
CA GLU A 761 42.53 -17.62 -27.89
C GLU A 761 43.06 -17.21 -26.51
N ALA A 762 43.24 -15.91 -26.24
CA ALA A 762 43.70 -15.41 -24.96
C ALA A 762 42.70 -15.71 -23.81
N MET A 763 41.42 -15.44 -24.04
CA MET A 763 40.33 -15.72 -23.10
C MET A 763 40.25 -17.21 -22.74
N ARG A 764 40.40 -18.11 -23.73
CA ARG A 764 40.29 -19.57 -23.51
C ARG A 764 41.40 -20.17 -22.64
N LYS A 765 42.47 -19.44 -22.33
CA LYS A 765 43.49 -19.86 -21.35
C LYS A 765 42.94 -19.85 -19.92
N GLY A 766 41.94 -19.00 -19.66
CA GLY A 766 41.36 -18.75 -18.35
C GLY A 766 39.98 -19.32 -18.12
N TRP A 767 39.13 -19.12 -19.12
CA TRP A 767 37.71 -19.38 -19.01
C TRP A 767 37.36 -20.77 -19.48
N SER A 768 36.63 -21.50 -18.65
CA SER A 768 36.17 -22.85 -18.94
C SER A 768 34.84 -23.14 -18.24
N VAL A 769 34.18 -24.20 -18.68
CA VAL A 769 33.01 -24.75 -18.00
C VAL A 769 33.44 -25.93 -17.16
N LYS A 770 33.15 -25.89 -15.85
CA LYS A 770 33.47 -26.97 -14.91
C LYS A 770 32.26 -27.24 -14.01
N ASP A 771 31.77 -28.47 -14.02
CA ASP A 771 30.63 -28.91 -13.19
C ASP A 771 29.38 -28.01 -13.34
N GLY A 772 29.11 -27.56 -14.58
CA GLY A 772 28.01 -26.65 -14.88
C GLY A 772 28.23 -25.19 -14.44
N LEU A 773 29.44 -24.84 -14.00
CA LEU A 773 29.85 -23.48 -13.61
C LEU A 773 30.70 -22.84 -14.70
N LEU A 774 30.55 -21.53 -14.89
CA LEU A 774 31.46 -20.73 -15.70
C LEU A 774 32.61 -20.25 -14.80
N VAL A 775 33.83 -20.68 -15.11
CA VAL A 775 34.99 -20.51 -14.22
C VAL A 775 36.13 -19.79 -14.91
N PHE A 776 36.72 -18.83 -14.22
CA PHE A 776 38.01 -18.24 -14.54
C PHE A 776 39.08 -18.78 -13.60
N ASN A 777 40.19 -19.26 -14.15
CA ASN A 777 41.26 -19.91 -13.38
C ASN A 777 42.38 -18.95 -12.89
N GLY A 778 42.32 -17.66 -13.24
CA GLY A 778 43.36 -16.68 -12.91
C GLY A 778 44.29 -16.29 -14.06
N GLN A 779 44.21 -16.93 -15.23
CA GLN A 779 45.07 -16.65 -16.39
C GLN A 779 44.25 -16.25 -17.63
N GLY A 780 44.81 -15.47 -18.56
CA GLY A 780 44.08 -15.08 -19.78
C GLY A 780 43.46 -13.68 -19.65
N ASP A 781 42.35 -13.46 -20.37
CA ASP A 781 41.75 -12.13 -20.55
C ASP A 781 40.22 -12.19 -20.31
N ASN A 782 39.57 -11.02 -20.31
CA ASN A 782 38.14 -10.85 -20.04
C ASN A 782 37.27 -11.67 -21.01
N LEU A 783 36.15 -12.16 -20.47
CA LEU A 783 35.10 -12.84 -21.23
C LEU A 783 33.93 -11.87 -21.43
N CYS A 784 33.47 -11.69 -22.67
CA CYS A 784 32.35 -10.80 -22.95
C CYS A 784 31.25 -11.50 -23.76
N THR A 785 30.04 -10.97 -23.68
CA THR A 785 28.90 -11.49 -24.42
C THR A 785 29.06 -11.26 -25.93
N ASP A 786 28.59 -12.20 -26.75
CA ASP A 786 28.51 -12.00 -28.20
C ASP A 786 27.54 -10.86 -28.55
N LYS A 787 26.38 -10.89 -27.88
CA LYS A 787 25.29 -9.92 -27.97
C LYS A 787 25.62 -8.64 -27.19
N LYS A 788 25.18 -7.51 -27.71
CA LYS A 788 25.17 -6.22 -27.00
C LYS A 788 23.84 -6.04 -26.27
N TYR A 789 23.88 -5.45 -25.08
CA TYR A 789 22.71 -5.19 -24.26
C TYR A 789 22.55 -3.70 -23.97
N GLY A 790 21.32 -3.21 -24.11
CA GLY A 790 20.89 -1.86 -23.74
C GLY A 790 20.42 -1.82 -22.30
N ASP A 791 19.16 -1.47 -22.07
CA ASP A 791 18.54 -1.50 -20.73
C ASP A 791 18.22 -2.95 -20.34
N PHE A 792 18.62 -3.37 -19.14
CA PHE A 792 18.43 -4.73 -18.69
C PHE A 792 18.35 -4.86 -17.17
N GLU A 793 17.77 -5.98 -16.75
CA GLU A 793 17.87 -6.54 -15.42
C GLU A 793 18.64 -7.87 -15.51
N MET A 794 19.75 -7.99 -14.77
CA MET A 794 20.63 -9.16 -14.76
C MET A 794 20.65 -9.80 -13.37
N LEU A 795 20.56 -11.12 -13.34
CA LEU A 795 20.73 -11.95 -12.16
C LEU A 795 22.00 -12.79 -12.34
N VAL A 796 22.83 -12.87 -11.31
CA VAL A 796 24.06 -13.68 -11.35
C VAL A 796 24.49 -14.10 -9.97
N ASP A 797 24.76 -15.39 -9.80
CA ASP A 797 25.48 -15.89 -8.64
C ASP A 797 26.98 -15.93 -8.95
N TRP A 798 27.79 -15.50 -7.99
CA TRP A 798 29.25 -15.52 -8.09
C TRP A 798 29.90 -16.02 -6.81
N LYS A 799 31.11 -16.56 -6.94
CA LYS A 799 31.94 -17.03 -5.82
C LYS A 799 33.42 -16.82 -6.13
N ILE A 800 34.15 -16.31 -5.14
CA ILE A 800 35.60 -16.06 -5.21
C ILE A 800 36.36 -16.84 -4.13
N THR A 801 37.67 -16.96 -4.32
CA THR A 801 38.63 -17.49 -3.35
C THR A 801 39.30 -16.37 -2.54
N PRO A 802 40.08 -16.67 -1.49
CA PRO A 802 40.86 -15.65 -0.78
C PRO A 802 41.71 -14.81 -1.73
N ASN A 803 41.83 -13.53 -1.42
CA ASN A 803 42.44 -12.49 -2.26
C ASN A 803 41.72 -12.20 -3.59
N GLY A 804 40.51 -12.74 -3.77
CA GLY A 804 39.74 -12.61 -5.01
C GLY A 804 39.48 -11.16 -5.43
N ASP A 805 39.48 -10.94 -6.74
CA ASP A 805 39.19 -9.67 -7.40
C ASP A 805 38.57 -9.96 -8.76
N ALA A 806 37.41 -9.37 -9.03
CA ALA A 806 36.68 -9.52 -10.27
C ALA A 806 35.67 -8.37 -10.43
N GLY A 807 34.88 -8.41 -11.48
CA GLY A 807 33.82 -7.45 -11.70
C GLY A 807 33.01 -7.79 -12.92
N ILE A 808 31.87 -7.12 -13.05
CA ILE A 808 30.97 -7.23 -14.20
C ILE A 808 30.86 -5.86 -14.85
N TYR A 809 31.51 -5.68 -15.99
CA TYR A 809 31.40 -4.46 -16.80
C TYR A 809 30.03 -4.40 -17.46
N LEU A 810 29.35 -3.27 -17.25
CA LEU A 810 28.04 -3.01 -17.84
C LEU A 810 28.26 -2.21 -19.11
N ARG A 811 27.82 -2.73 -20.26
CA ARG A 811 28.02 -2.06 -21.56
C ARG A 811 29.49 -1.68 -21.81
N GLY A 812 30.41 -2.57 -21.45
CA GLY A 812 31.85 -2.42 -21.61
C GLY A 812 32.51 -1.29 -20.80
N THR A 813 31.80 -0.68 -19.83
CA THR A 813 32.36 0.39 -18.97
C THR A 813 31.37 0.86 -17.90
N PRO A 814 31.81 1.20 -16.68
CA PRO A 814 32.73 0.49 -15.81
C PRO A 814 32.04 -0.74 -15.18
N GLN A 815 32.70 -1.36 -14.21
CA GLN A 815 32.25 -2.58 -13.54
C GLN A 815 31.47 -2.35 -12.24
N VAL A 816 30.53 -3.27 -12.00
CA VAL A 816 30.09 -3.63 -10.65
C VAL A 816 31.18 -4.51 -10.02
N GLN A 817 31.79 -4.04 -8.94
CA GLN A 817 32.99 -4.65 -8.34
C GLN A 817 32.65 -5.91 -7.53
N ILE A 818 33.55 -6.90 -7.59
CA ILE A 818 33.55 -8.12 -6.78
C ILE A 818 34.95 -8.28 -6.17
N TRP A 819 35.06 -8.46 -4.85
CA TRP A 819 36.38 -8.67 -4.25
C TRP A 819 36.32 -9.28 -2.85
N ASP A 820 37.47 -9.76 -2.39
CA ASP A 820 37.65 -10.20 -1.02
C ASP A 820 37.72 -9.00 -0.06
N THR A 821 36.73 -8.91 0.83
CA THR A 821 36.56 -7.80 1.77
C THR A 821 37.69 -7.70 2.81
N SER A 822 38.52 -8.73 2.96
CA SER A 822 39.70 -8.66 3.86
C SER A 822 40.86 -7.86 3.27
N ARG A 823 40.84 -7.52 1.97
CA ARG A 823 41.89 -6.72 1.31
C ARG A 823 41.74 -5.23 1.61
N THR A 824 42.01 -4.86 2.86
CA THR A 824 41.78 -3.50 3.36
C THR A 824 42.76 -2.47 2.79
N ASP A 825 43.89 -2.91 2.26
CA ASP A 825 44.92 -2.12 1.59
C ASP A 825 44.43 -1.49 0.28
N VAL A 826 43.48 -2.14 -0.39
CA VAL A 826 42.83 -1.64 -1.62
C VAL A 826 41.42 -1.09 -1.38
N GLY A 827 41.00 -0.98 -0.12
CA GLY A 827 39.69 -0.44 0.25
C GLY A 827 38.52 -1.43 0.17
N ALA A 828 38.78 -2.74 0.10
CA ALA A 828 37.75 -3.77 -0.10
C ALA A 828 36.81 -3.98 1.09
N GLN A 829 37.15 -3.47 2.28
CA GLN A 829 36.39 -3.64 3.51
C GLN A 829 34.95 -3.09 3.48
N VAL A 830 34.63 -2.23 2.51
CA VAL A 830 33.30 -1.65 2.38
C VAL A 830 32.31 -2.57 1.66
N GLY A 831 32.78 -3.65 1.01
CA GLY A 831 31.96 -4.66 0.35
C GLY A 831 31.97 -4.60 -1.18
N SER A 832 31.33 -5.59 -1.82
CA SER A 832 31.15 -5.67 -3.26
C SER A 832 29.88 -4.93 -3.72
N GLY A 833 29.72 -4.78 -5.04
CA GLY A 833 28.54 -4.19 -5.67
C GLY A 833 28.66 -2.71 -6.00
N GLY A 834 29.71 -2.02 -5.54
CA GLY A 834 30.00 -0.62 -5.88
C GLY A 834 30.50 -0.43 -7.32
N LEU A 835 30.46 0.83 -7.77
CA LEU A 835 30.87 1.31 -9.10
C LEU A 835 32.22 2.01 -9.01
N TYR A 836 33.28 1.30 -8.63
CA TYR A 836 34.57 1.87 -8.18
C TYR A 836 35.29 2.78 -9.18
N ASN A 837 34.93 2.70 -10.45
CA ASN A 837 35.49 3.50 -11.51
C ASN A 837 34.68 4.78 -11.81
N ASN A 838 33.62 5.06 -11.04
CA ASN A 838 33.02 6.39 -10.98
C ASN A 838 33.95 7.34 -10.19
N GLN A 839 34.13 8.56 -10.69
CA GLN A 839 34.92 9.60 -10.04
C GLN A 839 34.07 10.75 -9.53
N GLN A 840 33.01 11.10 -10.24
CA GLN A 840 32.09 12.20 -9.91
C GLN A 840 30.85 11.68 -9.16
N ASN A 841 30.35 10.52 -9.56
CA ASN A 841 29.19 9.87 -8.95
C ASN A 841 29.61 8.88 -7.86
N GLU A 842 28.66 8.45 -7.03
CA GLU A 842 28.94 7.50 -5.95
C GLU A 842 29.59 6.22 -6.49
N ALA A 843 30.69 5.83 -5.84
CA ALA A 843 31.52 4.70 -6.25
C ALA A 843 31.44 3.56 -5.23
N LYS A 844 31.20 3.87 -3.95
CA LYS A 844 31.20 2.88 -2.87
C LYS A 844 29.81 2.27 -2.69
N PRO A 845 29.73 1.01 -2.26
CA PRO A 845 28.45 0.41 -1.90
C PRO A 845 27.87 1.09 -0.65
N LEU A 846 26.53 1.12 -0.56
CA LEU A 846 25.79 1.67 0.57
C LEU A 846 25.99 0.87 1.88
N LYS A 847 26.35 -0.42 1.77
CA LYS A 847 26.61 -1.31 2.90
C LYS A 847 27.37 -2.57 2.46
N LEU A 848 28.10 -3.14 3.40
CA LEU A 848 28.71 -4.47 3.30
C LEU A 848 27.61 -5.54 3.37
N ALA A 849 27.46 -6.33 2.30
CA ALA A 849 26.43 -7.38 2.20
C ALA A 849 26.98 -8.73 1.69
N ASP A 850 28.29 -8.84 1.52
CA ASP A 850 28.99 -10.03 1.05
C ASP A 850 28.83 -11.21 2.02
N ASN A 851 28.64 -12.40 1.45
CA ASN A 851 28.81 -13.66 2.16
C ASN A 851 30.30 -13.96 2.35
N ALA A 852 30.62 -14.83 3.32
CA ALA A 852 31.99 -15.23 3.60
C ALA A 852 32.71 -15.81 2.36
N ILE A 853 34.03 -15.64 2.31
CA ILE A 853 34.85 -16.19 1.22
C ILE A 853 34.65 -17.70 1.08
N GLY A 854 34.47 -18.14 -0.17
CA GLY A 854 34.11 -19.53 -0.49
C GLY A 854 32.61 -19.83 -0.48
N GLU A 855 31.75 -18.89 -0.07
CA GLU A 855 30.30 -18.97 -0.24
C GLU A 855 29.83 -18.25 -1.52
N TRP A 856 28.64 -18.62 -1.99
CA TRP A 856 28.00 -17.95 -3.12
C TRP A 856 27.39 -16.62 -2.70
N ASN A 857 27.48 -15.64 -3.58
CA ASN A 857 26.81 -14.35 -3.52
C ASN A 857 25.86 -14.22 -4.72
N HIS A 858 24.81 -13.41 -4.57
CA HIS A 858 23.84 -13.14 -5.63
C HIS A 858 23.78 -11.65 -5.92
N PHE A 859 23.99 -11.27 -7.18
CA PHE A 859 23.66 -9.94 -7.67
C PHE A 859 22.35 -9.93 -8.45
N ARG A 860 21.57 -8.88 -8.19
CA ARG A 860 20.55 -8.37 -9.10
C ARG A 860 20.95 -6.97 -9.53
N ILE A 861 21.32 -6.81 -10.79
CA ILE A 861 21.81 -5.57 -11.39
C ILE A 861 20.75 -5.04 -12.34
N ILE A 862 20.36 -3.79 -12.20
CA ILE A 862 19.42 -3.10 -13.09
C ILE A 862 20.17 -1.96 -13.75
N MET A 863 20.31 -2.01 -15.07
CA MET A 863 20.88 -0.95 -15.90
C MET A 863 19.74 -0.32 -16.72
N LYS A 864 19.35 0.92 -16.41
CA LYS A 864 18.28 1.65 -17.11
C LYS A 864 18.77 3.05 -17.47
N GLY A 865 18.74 3.40 -18.76
CA GLY A 865 19.35 4.64 -19.26
C GLY A 865 20.85 4.65 -18.96
N ASP A 866 21.29 5.61 -18.16
CA ASP A 866 22.66 5.75 -17.65
C ASP A 866 22.83 5.34 -16.19
N ARG A 867 21.82 4.72 -15.58
CA ARG A 867 21.81 4.44 -14.14
C ARG A 867 21.88 2.96 -13.82
N VAL A 868 22.57 2.68 -12.72
CA VAL A 868 22.73 1.33 -12.17
C VAL A 868 22.14 1.26 -10.77
N THR A 869 21.36 0.21 -10.54
CA THR A 869 20.94 -0.24 -9.21
C THR A 869 21.45 -1.66 -9.00
N VAL A 870 22.09 -1.92 -7.86
CA VAL A 870 22.62 -3.25 -7.50
C VAL A 870 22.05 -3.68 -6.16
N TYR A 871 21.49 -4.89 -6.14
CA TYR A 871 21.23 -5.63 -4.92
C TYR A 871 22.24 -6.76 -4.79
N LEU A 872 22.91 -6.84 -3.64
CA LEU A 872 23.80 -7.94 -3.25
C LEU A 872 23.10 -8.74 -2.16
N ASN A 873 22.85 -10.02 -2.41
CA ASN A 873 22.16 -10.92 -1.46
C ASN A 873 20.81 -10.35 -1.00
N GLY A 874 20.10 -9.67 -1.92
CA GLY A 874 18.83 -9.00 -1.68
C GLY A 874 18.93 -7.68 -0.89
N GLN A 875 20.12 -7.22 -0.53
CA GLN A 875 20.36 -5.91 0.08
C GLN A 875 20.72 -4.89 -1.00
N LEU A 876 20.05 -3.73 -1.01
CA LEU A 876 20.40 -2.61 -1.89
C LEU A 876 21.79 -2.06 -1.53
N VAL A 877 22.74 -2.13 -2.47
CA VAL A 877 24.14 -1.68 -2.29
C VAL A 877 24.54 -0.57 -3.26
N THR A 878 23.85 -0.41 -4.39
CA THR A 878 23.98 0.76 -5.26
C THR A 878 22.59 1.18 -5.69
N ASP A 879 22.26 2.45 -5.56
CA ASP A 879 20.90 2.94 -5.78
C ASP A 879 20.88 4.00 -6.86
N ASN A 880 20.30 3.64 -8.02
CA ASN A 880 19.99 4.54 -9.12
C ASN A 880 21.14 5.51 -9.47
N THR A 881 22.36 5.00 -9.49
CA THR A 881 23.58 5.81 -9.59
C THR A 881 24.00 5.96 -11.05
N ILE A 882 24.34 7.18 -11.48
CA ILE A 882 24.81 7.45 -12.85
C ILE A 882 26.15 6.73 -13.06
N LEU A 883 26.23 6.03 -14.19
CA LEU A 883 27.39 5.25 -14.60
C LEU A 883 28.27 6.07 -15.56
N GLU A 884 29.53 6.27 -15.20
CA GLU A 884 30.46 7.08 -15.99
C GLU A 884 31.17 6.29 -17.09
N ASN A 885 31.45 6.93 -18.22
CA ASN A 885 32.28 6.32 -19.27
C ASN A 885 33.75 6.28 -18.83
N TYR A 886 34.26 5.10 -18.47
CA TYR A 886 35.61 4.81 -18.02
C TYR A 886 36.69 5.21 -19.02
N TRP A 887 36.41 4.99 -20.31
CA TRP A 887 37.40 5.14 -21.37
C TRP A 887 37.54 6.59 -21.84
N ASP A 888 36.45 7.35 -21.84
CA ASP A 888 36.44 8.79 -22.11
C ASP A 888 35.34 9.47 -21.30
N ARG A 889 35.75 10.16 -20.23
CA ARG A 889 34.85 10.86 -19.30
C ARG A 889 34.11 12.03 -19.95
N ASN A 890 34.50 12.45 -21.15
CA ASN A 890 33.80 13.48 -21.90
C ASN A 890 32.63 12.92 -22.71
N LEU A 891 32.51 11.59 -22.83
CA LEU A 891 31.41 10.94 -23.53
C LEU A 891 30.37 10.40 -22.55
N PRO A 892 29.09 10.35 -22.95
CA PRO A 892 28.07 9.62 -22.20
C PRO A 892 28.39 8.12 -22.18
N ILE A 893 27.71 7.41 -21.28
CA ILE A 893 27.72 5.95 -21.29
C ILE A 893 27.15 5.41 -22.62
N PHE A 894 27.64 4.26 -23.08
CA PHE A 894 27.14 3.64 -24.30
C PHE A 894 25.66 3.24 -24.14
N PRO A 895 24.81 3.48 -25.16
CA PRO A 895 23.39 3.11 -25.11
C PRO A 895 23.17 1.60 -25.18
N GLU A 896 24.12 0.87 -25.76
CA GLU A 896 24.23 -0.58 -25.74
C GLU A 896 25.67 -0.99 -25.99
N GLU A 897 26.14 -2.03 -25.30
CA GLU A 897 27.40 -2.72 -25.61
C GLU A 897 27.43 -4.09 -24.91
N GLN A 898 28.52 -4.85 -25.08
CA GLN A 898 28.70 -6.16 -24.46
C GLN A 898 28.76 -6.06 -22.93
N ILE A 899 28.36 -7.12 -22.24
CA ILE A 899 28.62 -7.31 -20.81
C ILE A 899 29.90 -8.11 -20.69
N GLU A 900 30.79 -7.71 -19.78
CA GLU A 900 32.12 -8.31 -19.64
C GLU A 900 32.34 -8.82 -18.22
N LEU A 901 32.79 -10.07 -18.09
CA LEU A 901 33.25 -10.67 -16.84
C LEU A 901 34.76 -10.49 -16.77
N GLN A 902 35.22 -9.82 -15.71
CA GLN A 902 36.61 -9.42 -15.57
C GLN A 902 37.51 -10.61 -15.23
N ALA A 903 38.65 -10.69 -15.91
CA ALA A 903 39.78 -11.54 -15.60
C ALA A 903 40.82 -10.75 -14.80
N HIS A 904 40.88 -10.93 -13.47
CA HIS A 904 41.81 -10.18 -12.60
C HIS A 904 42.67 -11.10 -11.72
N GLY A 905 43.35 -12.05 -12.38
CA GLY A 905 44.42 -12.86 -11.79
C GLY A 905 44.02 -13.91 -10.74
N THR A 906 42.75 -13.94 -10.31
CA THR A 906 42.26 -14.81 -9.23
C THR A 906 41.06 -15.64 -9.67
N TYR A 907 40.81 -16.75 -8.97
CA TYR A 907 39.71 -17.65 -9.30
C TYR A 907 38.35 -16.97 -9.05
N VAL A 908 37.46 -17.04 -10.03
CA VAL A 908 36.04 -16.71 -9.88
C VAL A 908 35.16 -17.74 -10.58
N ALA A 909 34.04 -18.08 -9.97
CA ALA A 909 33.03 -18.94 -10.55
C ALA A 909 31.68 -18.22 -10.60
N TYR A 910 30.95 -18.41 -11.69
CA TYR A 910 29.62 -17.88 -11.92
C TYR A 910 28.61 -18.99 -12.22
N ARG A 911 27.37 -18.79 -11.77
CA ARG A 911 26.21 -19.60 -12.16
C ARG A 911 24.94 -18.76 -12.13
N ASN A 912 23.82 -19.32 -12.60
CA ASN A 912 22.53 -18.63 -12.63
C ASN A 912 22.62 -17.25 -13.29
N LEU A 913 23.33 -17.16 -14.43
CA LEU A 913 23.42 -15.93 -15.22
C LEU A 913 22.16 -15.79 -16.06
N TYR A 914 21.25 -14.91 -15.67
CA TYR A 914 20.03 -14.59 -16.41
C TYR A 914 19.94 -13.11 -16.71
N ILE A 915 19.36 -12.76 -17.86
CA ILE A 915 19.14 -11.38 -18.25
C ILE A 915 17.73 -11.19 -18.78
N LYS A 916 17.13 -10.06 -18.46
CA LYS A 916 15.85 -9.58 -18.97
C LYS A 916 16.06 -8.21 -19.57
N GLU A 917 15.95 -8.09 -20.88
CA GLU A 917 15.98 -6.78 -21.55
C GLU A 917 14.74 -5.98 -21.17
N LEU A 918 14.95 -4.70 -20.88
CA LEU A 918 13.89 -3.77 -20.52
C LEU A 918 13.51 -2.92 -21.75
N PRO A 919 12.25 -2.47 -21.85
CA PRO A 919 11.84 -1.57 -22.92
C PRO A 919 12.71 -0.32 -22.96
N ARG A 920 13.26 0.00 -24.13
CA ARG A 920 14.13 1.17 -24.36
C ARG A 920 13.44 2.16 -25.28
N VAL A 921 13.50 3.45 -24.94
CA VAL A 921 13.11 4.52 -25.86
C VAL A 921 14.15 4.71 -26.95
N LYS A 922 13.70 5.10 -28.15
CA LYS A 922 14.64 5.48 -29.21
C LYS A 922 15.26 6.84 -28.82
N PRO A 923 16.60 7.00 -28.85
CA PRO A 923 17.23 8.28 -28.57
C PRO A 923 16.72 9.36 -29.53
N PHE A 924 16.49 10.56 -29.00
CA PHE A 924 16.16 11.73 -29.82
C PHE A 924 17.36 12.12 -30.69
N THR A 925 17.07 12.42 -31.96
CA THR A 925 18.07 12.86 -32.94
C THR A 925 17.62 14.16 -33.58
N LEU A 926 18.54 15.09 -33.75
CA LEU A 926 18.29 16.35 -34.46
C LEU A 926 17.85 16.09 -35.91
N SER A 927 16.94 16.93 -36.42
CA SER A 927 16.65 16.97 -37.85
C SER A 927 17.87 17.47 -38.64
N ASP A 928 17.90 17.23 -39.95
CA ASP A 928 19.02 17.69 -40.78
C ASP A 928 19.11 19.22 -40.84
N GLU A 929 17.95 19.90 -40.76
CA GLU A 929 17.87 21.35 -40.62
C GLU A 929 18.46 21.82 -39.29
N GLU A 930 18.14 21.15 -38.18
CA GLU A 930 18.67 21.50 -36.86
C GLU A 930 20.18 21.27 -36.77
N LYS A 931 20.68 20.17 -37.35
CA LYS A 931 22.13 19.93 -37.47
C LYS A 931 22.82 21.02 -38.27
N LYS A 932 22.28 21.37 -39.44
CA LYS A 932 22.81 22.43 -40.30
C LYS A 932 22.76 23.80 -39.62
N ALA A 933 21.74 24.04 -38.80
CA ALA A 933 21.60 25.26 -38.02
C ALA A 933 22.54 25.33 -36.80
N GLY A 934 23.24 24.25 -36.46
CA GLY A 934 24.22 24.20 -35.38
C GLY A 934 23.66 23.82 -34.00
N TYR A 935 22.48 23.19 -33.94
CA TYR A 935 21.97 22.67 -32.67
C TYR A 935 22.79 21.49 -32.16
N LYS A 936 22.87 21.35 -30.84
CA LYS A 936 23.46 20.23 -30.10
C LYS A 936 22.43 19.67 -29.12
N VAL A 937 22.33 18.35 -29.04
CA VAL A 937 21.45 17.67 -28.08
C VAL A 937 22.04 17.79 -26.67
N LEU A 938 21.20 18.14 -25.69
CA LEU A 938 21.54 18.13 -24.26
C LEU A 938 20.86 16.97 -23.51
N PHE A 939 19.75 16.46 -24.03
CA PHE A 939 19.10 15.27 -23.49
C PHE A 939 18.40 14.51 -24.61
N ASP A 940 18.87 13.29 -24.87
CA ASP A 940 18.34 12.42 -25.92
C ASP A 940 17.32 11.37 -25.39
N GLY A 941 17.03 11.38 -24.10
CA GLY A 941 16.18 10.39 -23.44
C GLY A 941 16.93 9.19 -22.85
N THR A 942 18.25 9.08 -23.02
CA THR A 942 19.01 7.90 -22.59
C THR A 942 20.07 8.16 -21.52
N ASN A 943 20.54 9.40 -21.38
CA ASN A 943 21.56 9.74 -20.39
C ASN A 943 21.44 11.21 -19.93
N MET A 944 21.98 11.49 -18.73
CA MET A 944 22.05 12.81 -18.11
C MET A 944 23.46 13.41 -18.17
N HIS A 945 24.30 12.99 -19.14
CA HIS A 945 25.72 13.34 -19.18
C HIS A 945 26.01 14.83 -19.23
N GLU A 946 25.15 15.62 -19.89
CA GLU A 946 25.30 17.07 -20.01
C GLU A 946 24.76 17.84 -18.78
N TRP A 947 24.31 17.15 -17.75
CA TRP A 947 23.64 17.74 -16.58
C TRP A 947 24.44 17.54 -15.28
N THR A 948 24.25 18.45 -14.33
CA THR A 948 24.81 18.46 -12.97
C THR A 948 23.81 19.08 -11.99
N GLY A 949 24.11 19.09 -10.69
CA GLY A 949 23.20 19.57 -9.64
C GLY A 949 22.29 18.45 -9.11
N ASN A 950 20.97 18.67 -9.08
CA ASN A 950 20.00 17.73 -8.51
C ASN A 950 19.70 16.54 -9.43
N THR A 951 20.69 15.69 -9.66
CA THR A 951 20.54 14.42 -10.39
C THR A 951 19.90 13.31 -9.55
N LYS A 952 19.43 13.60 -8.33
CA LYS A 952 18.75 12.63 -7.48
C LYS A 952 17.23 12.66 -7.69
N ASP A 953 16.64 13.85 -7.73
CA ASP A 953 15.21 14.01 -7.99
C ASP A 953 14.88 14.03 -9.47
N TYR A 954 15.77 14.59 -10.30
CA TYR A 954 15.65 14.52 -11.75
C TYR A 954 16.23 13.18 -12.24
N VAL A 955 15.35 12.34 -12.77
CA VAL A 955 15.68 10.98 -13.25
C VAL A 955 15.14 10.76 -14.65
N ILE A 956 15.64 9.73 -15.32
CA ILE A 956 15.12 9.30 -16.62
C ILE A 956 13.97 8.33 -16.40
N ASP A 957 12.79 8.68 -16.88
CA ASP A 957 11.66 7.76 -16.92
C ASP A 957 10.95 7.77 -18.27
N GLU A 958 10.82 6.58 -18.87
CA GLU A 958 10.28 6.38 -20.22
C GLU A 958 10.85 7.35 -21.26
N GLY A 959 12.16 7.62 -21.21
CA GLY A 959 12.83 8.54 -22.13
C GLY A 959 12.66 10.02 -21.84
N ASN A 960 12.00 10.38 -20.73
CA ASN A 960 11.81 11.75 -20.30
C ASN A 960 12.69 12.06 -19.09
N LEU A 961 13.14 13.29 -18.99
CA LEU A 961 13.78 13.83 -17.79
C LEU A 961 12.66 14.29 -16.85
N VAL A 962 12.47 13.60 -15.73
CA VAL A 962 11.34 13.84 -14.81
C VAL A 962 11.86 14.19 -13.43
N ILE A 963 11.34 15.26 -12.83
CA ILE A 963 11.55 15.58 -11.42
C ILE A 963 10.53 14.85 -10.54
N TYR A 964 11.02 14.06 -9.58
CA TYR A 964 10.24 13.49 -8.48
C TYR A 964 10.74 14.07 -7.15
N PRO A 965 10.07 15.11 -6.60
CA PRO A 965 10.49 15.77 -5.36
C PRO A 965 10.53 14.84 -4.13
N THR A 966 9.92 13.66 -4.22
CA THR A 966 9.88 12.64 -3.17
C THR A 966 11.14 11.76 -3.11
N ASN A 967 12.06 11.89 -4.06
CA ASN A 967 13.30 11.08 -4.08
C ASN A 967 14.35 11.58 -3.07
N GLY A 968 14.09 12.70 -2.38
CA GLY A 968 14.92 13.18 -1.28
C GLY A 968 16.25 13.81 -1.72
N GLY A 969 16.33 14.30 -2.95
CA GLY A 969 17.32 15.27 -3.41
C GLY A 969 16.93 16.71 -3.07
N HIS A 970 17.82 17.64 -3.40
CA HIS A 970 17.66 19.07 -3.13
C HIS A 970 18.32 19.90 -4.24
N GLY A 971 17.84 21.13 -4.44
CA GLY A 971 18.38 22.07 -5.41
C GLY A 971 17.88 21.84 -6.84
N ASN A 972 18.57 22.46 -7.80
CA ASN A 972 18.16 22.54 -9.21
C ASN A 972 19.06 21.67 -10.09
N LEU A 973 18.58 21.36 -11.29
CA LEU A 973 19.36 20.69 -12.32
C LEU A 973 19.95 21.74 -13.28
N TYR A 974 21.23 21.65 -13.60
CA TYR A 974 21.92 22.59 -14.47
C TYR A 974 22.66 21.88 -15.60
N THR A 975 22.87 22.54 -16.73
CA THR A 975 23.82 22.11 -17.75
C THR A 975 25.25 22.16 -17.18
N LYS A 976 26.13 21.25 -17.57
CA LYS A 976 27.56 21.32 -17.19
C LYS A 976 28.25 22.54 -17.81
N LYS A 977 27.95 22.84 -19.06
CA LYS A 977 28.48 24.01 -19.78
C LYS A 977 27.70 25.29 -19.42
N GLU A 978 28.41 26.41 -19.35
CA GLU A 978 27.84 27.76 -19.35
C GLU A 978 27.62 28.29 -20.78
N TYR A 979 26.59 29.11 -20.96
CA TYR A 979 26.22 29.71 -22.24
C TYR A 979 26.11 31.24 -22.14
N LYS A 980 26.51 31.94 -23.20
CA LYS A 980 26.39 33.41 -23.35
C LYS A 980 25.12 33.80 -24.09
N ASN A 981 25.14 33.61 -25.41
CA ASN A 981 24.03 33.83 -26.33
C ASN A 981 23.62 32.48 -26.90
N PHE A 982 22.33 32.16 -26.87
CA PHE A 982 21.84 30.85 -27.30
C PHE A 982 20.37 30.84 -27.70
N SER A 983 19.98 29.85 -28.49
CA SER A 983 18.61 29.36 -28.60
C SER A 983 18.51 27.97 -27.95
N PHE A 984 17.62 27.83 -26.97
CA PHE A 984 17.38 26.60 -26.23
C PHE A 984 15.97 26.08 -26.54
N ARG A 985 15.88 24.86 -27.06
CA ARG A 985 14.62 24.21 -27.45
C ARG A 985 14.38 22.96 -26.64
N PHE A 986 13.17 22.83 -26.12
CA PHE A 986 12.77 21.69 -25.31
C PHE A 986 11.26 21.51 -25.35
N GLU A 987 10.82 20.32 -24.95
CA GLU A 987 9.43 20.07 -24.64
C GLU A 987 9.28 19.83 -23.15
N PHE A 988 8.18 20.31 -22.57
CA PHE A 988 7.84 20.07 -21.18
C PHE A 988 6.36 19.71 -21.01
N GLN A 989 6.06 18.95 -19.96
CA GLN A 989 4.72 18.57 -19.58
C GLN A 989 4.52 18.86 -18.09
N LEU A 990 3.52 19.66 -17.79
CA LEU A 990 3.14 20.05 -16.43
C LEU A 990 2.20 19.01 -15.81
N THR A 991 2.28 18.87 -14.48
CA THR A 991 1.22 18.23 -13.66
C THR A 991 0.43 19.30 -12.91
N PRO A 992 -0.78 18.99 -12.39
CA PRO A 992 -1.59 20.01 -11.75
C PRO A 992 -0.86 20.72 -10.60
N GLY A 993 -0.64 22.01 -10.75
CA GLY A 993 -0.05 22.89 -9.76
C GLY A 993 1.46 22.95 -9.90
N ALA A 994 1.99 22.49 -11.03
CA ALA A 994 3.42 22.37 -11.22
C ALA A 994 4.11 23.74 -11.31
N ASN A 995 5.20 23.85 -10.56
CA ASN A 995 6.10 24.99 -10.63
C ASN A 995 7.53 24.51 -10.86
N ASN A 996 8.17 25.12 -11.85
CA ASN A 996 9.57 25.00 -12.18
C ASN A 996 10.03 26.32 -12.84
N GLY A 997 11.30 26.43 -13.18
CA GLY A 997 11.83 27.56 -13.92
C GLY A 997 12.90 27.12 -14.91
N LEU A 998 13.00 27.81 -16.04
CA LEU A 998 14.18 27.74 -16.89
C LEU A 998 15.17 28.79 -16.39
N GLY A 999 16.15 28.33 -15.61
CA GLY A 999 17.30 29.14 -15.25
C GLY A 999 18.12 29.48 -16.49
N VAL A 1000 18.46 30.75 -16.64
CA VAL A 1000 19.26 31.32 -17.74
C VAL A 1000 20.41 32.11 -17.13
N ARG A 1001 21.64 31.85 -17.60
CA ARG A 1001 22.86 32.45 -17.04
C ARG A 1001 22.94 32.29 -15.51
N ALA A 1002 22.47 31.14 -15.03
CA ALA A 1002 22.35 30.82 -13.63
C ALA A 1002 23.70 30.39 -13.04
N PRO A 1003 24.07 30.85 -11.84
CA PRO A 1003 25.19 30.28 -11.08
C PRO A 1003 24.80 28.91 -10.51
N LEU A 1004 25.78 28.06 -10.20
CA LEU A 1004 25.53 26.75 -9.56
C LEU A 1004 25.03 26.87 -8.12
N ASN A 1005 25.36 27.97 -7.45
CA ASN A 1005 25.08 28.20 -6.03
C ASN A 1005 24.26 29.47 -5.83
N GLY A 1006 23.50 29.51 -4.74
CA GLY A 1006 22.62 30.62 -4.41
C GLY A 1006 21.24 30.50 -5.05
N ASP A 1007 20.47 31.59 -4.99
CA ASP A 1007 19.16 31.67 -5.62
C ASP A 1007 19.33 31.84 -7.14
N ALA A 1008 19.10 30.79 -7.91
CA ALA A 1008 19.30 30.79 -9.36
C ALA A 1008 18.36 31.77 -10.09
N ALA A 1009 17.19 32.07 -9.53
CA ALA A 1009 16.23 32.98 -10.15
C ALA A 1009 16.75 34.42 -10.15
N TYR A 1010 17.41 34.86 -9.05
CA TYR A 1010 17.95 36.23 -8.93
C TYR A 1010 19.45 36.34 -9.23
N GLY A 1011 20.21 35.29 -8.91
CA GLY A 1011 21.64 35.16 -9.17
C GLY A 1011 21.97 34.93 -10.64
N GLY A 1012 21.03 34.37 -11.40
CA GLY A 1012 20.98 34.38 -12.86
C GLY A 1012 19.75 35.13 -13.34
N MET A 1013 18.94 34.48 -14.17
CA MET A 1013 17.59 34.86 -14.52
C MET A 1013 16.72 33.60 -14.59
N GLU A 1014 15.44 33.73 -14.33
CA GLU A 1014 14.47 32.65 -14.50
C GLU A 1014 13.45 33.02 -15.57
N LEU A 1015 13.26 32.14 -16.55
CA LEU A 1015 12.08 32.14 -17.39
C LEU A 1015 11.08 31.16 -16.76
N GLN A 1016 9.94 31.67 -16.35
CA GLN A 1016 9.00 30.89 -15.53
C GLN A 1016 8.49 29.64 -16.28
N ILE A 1017 8.51 28.46 -15.66
CA ILE A 1017 7.84 27.23 -16.15
C ILE A 1017 6.76 26.85 -15.14
N LEU A 1018 5.59 27.43 -15.34
CA LEU A 1018 4.56 27.40 -14.31
C LEU A 1018 3.23 27.05 -14.92
N ASP A 1019 2.54 26.20 -14.17
CA ASP A 1019 1.15 25.94 -14.36
C ASP A 1019 0.33 27.15 -13.88
N ASN A 1020 0.39 28.25 -14.63
CA ASN A 1020 -0.07 29.54 -14.14
C ASN A 1020 -1.56 29.58 -13.82
N GLU A 1021 -2.32 28.66 -14.39
CA GLU A 1021 -3.74 28.58 -14.13
C GLU A 1021 -4.06 27.94 -12.80
N ALA A 1022 -3.02 27.50 -12.12
CA ALA A 1022 -3.16 26.94 -10.83
C ALA A 1022 -3.61 28.06 -9.92
N ASP A 1023 -4.78 27.92 -9.40
CA ASP A 1023 -5.26 28.48 -8.17
C ASP A 1023 -4.45 28.82 -6.91
N ILE A 1024 -3.28 28.27 -6.65
CA ILE A 1024 -2.32 28.68 -5.66
C ILE A 1024 -1.54 29.87 -6.21
N TYR A 1025 -1.61 30.10 -7.52
CA TYR A 1025 -1.04 31.18 -8.32
C TYR A 1025 -2.10 32.17 -8.84
N LYS A 1026 -3.32 32.18 -8.27
CA LYS A 1026 -4.36 33.16 -8.64
C LYS A 1026 -3.99 34.64 -8.40
N ASP A 1027 -3.05 34.89 -7.51
CA ASP A 1027 -2.65 36.22 -7.04
C ASP A 1027 -1.24 36.60 -7.52
N LEU A 1028 -0.81 36.10 -8.70
CA LEU A 1028 0.49 36.42 -9.29
C LEU A 1028 0.55 37.83 -9.88
N ASN A 1029 1.70 38.48 -9.70
CA ASN A 1029 2.08 39.67 -10.45
C ASN A 1029 2.37 39.32 -11.91
N VAL A 1030 2.24 40.31 -12.80
CA VAL A 1030 2.36 40.12 -14.27
C VAL A 1030 3.70 39.52 -14.71
N TYR A 1031 4.77 39.76 -13.95
CA TYR A 1031 6.12 39.23 -14.22
C TYR A 1031 6.36 37.82 -13.68
N GLN A 1032 5.38 37.19 -13.03
CA GLN A 1032 5.53 35.85 -12.42
C GLN A 1032 4.88 34.73 -13.24
N TYR A 1033 4.18 35.06 -14.33
CA TYR A 1033 3.52 34.08 -15.20
C TYR A 1033 4.54 33.40 -16.13
N HIS A 1034 4.29 32.14 -16.51
CA HIS A 1034 5.03 31.36 -17.50
C HIS A 1034 5.56 32.17 -18.69
N GLY A 1035 6.81 31.90 -19.05
CA GLY A 1035 7.52 32.58 -20.12
C GLY A 1035 8.03 33.98 -19.76
N SER A 1036 7.59 34.57 -18.63
CA SER A 1036 8.12 35.85 -18.16
C SER A 1036 9.56 35.71 -17.69
N VAL A 1037 10.36 36.76 -17.87
CA VAL A 1037 11.61 36.91 -17.11
C VAL A 1037 11.20 37.31 -15.70
N TYR A 1038 11.36 36.39 -14.75
CA TYR A 1038 10.80 36.51 -13.41
C TYR A 1038 11.26 37.79 -12.71
N GLY A 1039 10.31 38.64 -12.32
CA GLY A 1039 10.58 39.94 -11.68
C GLY A 1039 10.91 41.10 -12.63
N VAL A 1040 11.06 40.84 -13.94
CA VAL A 1040 11.70 41.77 -14.89
C VAL A 1040 10.81 42.10 -16.09
N ILE A 1041 10.43 41.11 -16.91
CA ILE A 1041 9.69 41.32 -18.17
C ILE A 1041 8.49 40.36 -18.20
N PRO A 1042 7.24 40.87 -18.24
CA PRO A 1042 6.06 40.02 -18.34
C PRO A 1042 5.92 39.42 -19.74
N ALA A 1043 5.54 38.14 -19.82
CA ALA A 1043 5.17 37.47 -21.07
C ALA A 1043 3.66 37.55 -21.37
N LYS A 1044 3.30 37.34 -22.64
CA LYS A 1044 1.92 37.10 -23.05
C LYS A 1044 1.45 35.75 -22.51
N ARG A 1045 0.19 35.70 -22.08
CA ARG A 1045 -0.46 34.52 -21.48
C ARG A 1045 -1.42 33.85 -22.48
N GLY A 1046 -1.89 32.64 -22.15
CA GLY A 1046 -2.88 31.91 -22.95
C GLY A 1046 -2.32 31.03 -24.06
N PHE A 1047 -1.00 30.79 -24.06
CA PHE A 1047 -0.30 30.00 -25.09
C PHE A 1047 0.20 28.64 -24.58
N LEU A 1048 0.04 28.34 -23.29
CA LEU A 1048 0.27 27.00 -22.74
C LEU A 1048 -0.81 26.05 -23.27
N LYS A 1049 -0.42 24.81 -23.53
CA LYS A 1049 -1.36 23.71 -23.69
C LYS A 1049 -1.82 23.23 -22.31
N PRO A 1050 -3.02 22.63 -22.26
CA PRO A 1050 -3.55 21.92 -21.11
C PRO A 1050 -2.58 21.03 -20.36
N VAL A 1051 -2.68 21.07 -19.02
CA VAL A 1051 -1.89 20.24 -18.11
C VAL A 1051 -2.03 18.77 -18.49
N GLY A 1052 -0.90 18.06 -18.53
CA GLY A 1052 -0.82 16.70 -19.07
C GLY A 1052 -0.50 16.64 -20.56
N GLU A 1053 -0.52 17.74 -21.31
CA GLU A 1053 -0.01 17.81 -22.68
C GLU A 1053 1.42 18.33 -22.77
N TRP A 1054 2.11 17.94 -23.85
CA TRP A 1054 3.47 18.39 -24.14
C TRP A 1054 3.46 19.76 -24.82
N ASN A 1055 4.07 20.74 -24.14
CA ASN A 1055 4.37 22.06 -24.64
C ASN A 1055 5.73 22.07 -25.32
N TYR A 1056 5.88 22.85 -26.40
CA TYR A 1056 7.16 23.12 -27.05
C TYR A 1056 7.58 24.57 -26.75
N GLU A 1057 8.81 24.76 -26.27
CA GLU A 1057 9.36 26.10 -26.00
C GLU A 1057 10.74 26.28 -26.65
N GLU A 1058 10.94 27.46 -27.23
CA GLU A 1058 12.24 27.97 -27.68
C GLU A 1058 12.54 29.29 -26.97
N ALA A 1059 13.57 29.28 -26.12
CA ALA A 1059 14.09 30.44 -25.41
C ALA A 1059 15.36 30.94 -26.10
N ILE A 1060 15.33 32.16 -26.62
CA ILE A 1060 16.42 32.82 -27.33
C ILE A 1060 16.94 33.95 -26.46
N VAL A 1061 18.21 33.87 -26.10
CA VAL A 1061 18.92 34.84 -25.27
C VAL A 1061 20.07 35.39 -26.10
N ASP A 1062 20.00 36.66 -26.49
CA ASP A 1062 21.00 37.31 -27.34
C ASP A 1062 21.37 38.68 -26.77
N GLY A 1063 22.54 38.77 -26.15
CA GLY A 1063 22.96 39.96 -25.42
C GLY A 1063 22.03 40.25 -24.24
N THR A 1064 21.35 41.39 -24.27
CA THR A 1064 20.31 41.79 -23.30
C THR A 1064 18.90 41.45 -23.78
N HIS A 1065 18.76 41.00 -25.02
CA HIS A 1065 17.48 40.69 -25.61
C HIS A 1065 17.09 39.24 -25.30
N ILE A 1066 15.88 39.06 -24.77
CA ILE A 1066 15.30 37.74 -24.47
C ILE A 1066 14.02 37.60 -25.30
N LYS A 1067 13.86 36.44 -25.92
CA LYS A 1067 12.68 36.07 -26.69
C LYS A 1067 12.24 34.66 -26.33
N VAL A 1068 10.96 34.48 -26.04
CA VAL A 1068 10.36 33.19 -25.72
C VAL A 1068 9.27 32.87 -26.74
N ILE A 1069 9.41 31.72 -27.40
CA ILE A 1069 8.44 31.18 -28.34
C ILE A 1069 7.82 29.94 -27.72
N LEU A 1070 6.52 29.97 -27.45
CA LEU A 1070 5.77 28.86 -26.88
C LEU A 1070 4.76 28.36 -27.91
N ASN A 1071 4.81 27.06 -28.22
CA ASN A 1071 3.91 26.40 -29.17
C ASN A 1071 3.79 27.14 -30.51
N GLY A 1072 4.90 27.71 -30.99
CA GLY A 1072 4.98 28.46 -32.25
C GLY A 1072 4.62 29.95 -32.15
N THR A 1073 4.26 30.46 -30.97
CA THR A 1073 3.92 31.88 -30.76
C THR A 1073 4.95 32.62 -29.92
N VAL A 1074 5.36 33.81 -30.37
CA VAL A 1074 6.23 34.70 -29.58
C VAL A 1074 5.44 35.31 -28.42
N ILE A 1075 5.72 34.84 -27.21
CA ILE A 1075 5.07 35.28 -25.98
C ILE A 1075 5.87 36.34 -25.22
N LEU A 1076 7.19 36.35 -25.38
CA LEU A 1076 8.05 37.40 -24.85
C LEU A 1076 9.07 37.78 -25.93
N ASP A 1077 9.30 39.07 -26.09
CA ASP A 1077 10.29 39.66 -27.02
C ASP A 1077 10.66 41.02 -26.41
N GLY A 1078 11.75 41.07 -25.66
CA GLY A 1078 12.07 42.25 -24.83
C GLY A 1078 13.53 42.33 -24.39
N ASP A 1079 13.93 43.53 -23.97
CA ASP A 1079 15.31 43.87 -23.61
C ASP A 1079 15.44 44.12 -22.09
N ILE A 1080 16.32 43.38 -21.41
CA ILE A 1080 16.56 43.54 -19.97
C ILE A 1080 17.45 44.75 -19.63
N ALA A 1081 18.00 45.45 -20.63
CA ALA A 1081 18.92 46.56 -20.43
C ALA A 1081 18.35 47.66 -19.53
N GLU A 1082 17.05 47.96 -19.66
CA GLU A 1082 16.41 48.96 -18.82
C GLU A 1082 16.36 48.53 -17.35
N ALA A 1083 16.03 47.27 -17.08
CA ALA A 1083 15.95 46.74 -15.72
C ALA A 1083 17.31 46.65 -15.02
N ARG A 1084 18.42 46.50 -15.78
CA ARG A 1084 19.79 46.54 -15.24
C ARG A 1084 20.12 47.87 -14.58
N GLU A 1085 19.65 48.97 -15.16
CA GLU A 1085 20.00 50.34 -14.76
C GLU A 1085 18.95 50.96 -13.85
N LYS A 1086 17.66 50.75 -14.15
CA LYS A 1086 16.54 51.41 -13.48
C LYS A 1086 15.88 50.57 -12.38
N GLY A 1087 16.32 49.34 -12.20
CA GLY A 1087 15.73 48.37 -11.26
C GLY A 1087 14.61 47.54 -11.89
N THR A 1088 14.23 46.48 -11.18
CA THR A 1088 13.26 45.47 -11.63
C THR A 1088 11.82 45.84 -11.28
N LEU A 1089 10.85 45.20 -11.94
CA LEU A 1089 9.42 45.41 -11.68
C LEU A 1089 8.98 44.91 -10.31
N ASP A 1090 9.71 43.97 -9.71
CA ASP A 1090 9.45 43.47 -8.36
C ASP A 1090 10.17 44.26 -7.25
N HIS A 1091 10.95 45.29 -7.64
CA HIS A 1091 11.74 46.16 -6.76
C HIS A 1091 12.79 45.43 -5.91
N LYS A 1092 13.19 44.21 -6.29
CA LYS A 1092 14.25 43.47 -5.62
C LYS A 1092 15.60 43.65 -6.32
N GLN A 1093 16.68 43.36 -5.60
CA GLN A 1093 17.99 43.28 -6.23
C GLN A 1093 18.08 42.02 -7.08
N HIS A 1094 18.46 42.17 -8.34
CA HIS A 1094 18.57 41.07 -9.31
C HIS A 1094 19.97 41.06 -9.93
N PRO A 1095 21.01 40.66 -9.16
CA PRO A 1095 22.40 40.76 -9.60
C PRO A 1095 22.69 39.99 -10.89
N GLY A 1096 21.98 38.87 -11.12
CA GLY A 1096 22.16 38.04 -12.31
C GLY A 1096 21.75 38.69 -13.62
N LEU A 1097 21.01 39.82 -13.59
CA LEU A 1097 20.77 40.63 -14.80
C LEU A 1097 22.08 41.07 -15.44
N LYS A 1098 23.16 41.28 -14.67
CA LYS A 1098 24.48 41.69 -15.16
C LYS A 1098 25.33 40.54 -15.69
N ASN A 1099 24.90 39.28 -15.53
CA ASN A 1099 25.66 38.14 -16.01
C ASN A 1099 25.66 38.12 -17.54
N GLU A 1100 26.85 37.90 -18.11
CA GLU A 1100 27.00 37.63 -19.54
C GLU A 1100 27.01 36.14 -19.85
N THR A 1101 27.42 35.29 -18.91
CA THR A 1101 27.45 33.82 -19.04
C THR A 1101 26.84 33.17 -17.80
N GLY A 1102 26.47 31.90 -17.94
CA GLY A 1102 26.10 31.03 -16.82
C GLY A 1102 25.37 29.79 -17.33
N HIS A 1103 24.91 28.94 -16.41
CA HIS A 1103 24.26 27.68 -16.75
C HIS A 1103 22.82 27.88 -17.24
N ILE A 1104 22.33 26.90 -18.01
CA ILE A 1104 20.91 26.70 -18.25
C ILE A 1104 20.43 25.67 -17.23
N GLY A 1105 19.27 25.83 -16.61
CA GLY A 1105 18.82 24.87 -15.59
C GLY A 1105 17.31 24.74 -15.46
N PHE A 1106 16.88 23.65 -14.83
CA PHE A 1106 15.51 23.45 -14.38
C PHE A 1106 15.44 23.67 -12.87
N LEU A 1107 14.75 24.75 -12.50
CA LEU A 1107 14.66 25.27 -11.14
C LEU A 1107 13.45 24.61 -10.45
N GLY A 1108 13.66 23.46 -9.81
CA GLY A 1108 12.55 22.65 -9.29
C GLY A 1108 11.87 23.27 -8.07
N HIS A 1109 10.54 23.36 -8.06
CA HIS A 1109 9.76 23.93 -6.95
C HIS A 1109 8.82 22.92 -6.28
N GLY A 1110 9.27 21.68 -6.10
CA GLY A 1110 8.53 20.66 -5.33
C GLY A 1110 7.34 20.04 -6.07
N SER A 1111 7.27 20.21 -7.39
CA SER A 1111 6.26 19.60 -8.26
C SER A 1111 6.88 18.63 -9.26
N VAL A 1112 6.06 17.70 -9.77
CA VAL A 1112 6.47 16.81 -10.87
C VAL A 1112 6.35 17.57 -12.19
N VAL A 1113 7.44 17.58 -12.97
CA VAL A 1113 7.49 18.13 -14.34
C VAL A 1113 8.31 17.18 -15.19
N ARG A 1114 7.90 17.00 -16.44
CA ARG A 1114 8.60 16.15 -17.40
C ARG A 1114 9.17 16.99 -18.51
N PHE A 1115 10.38 16.67 -18.96
CA PHE A 1115 11.08 17.34 -20.04
C PHE A 1115 11.59 16.32 -21.06
N ARG A 1116 11.64 16.68 -22.34
CA ARG A 1116 12.23 15.85 -23.41
C ARG A 1116 12.72 16.67 -24.60
N ASN A 1117 13.42 16.01 -25.53
CA ASN A 1117 13.90 16.59 -26.79
C ASN A 1117 14.70 17.89 -26.57
N ILE A 1118 15.64 17.88 -25.62
CA ILE A 1118 16.31 19.10 -25.16
C ILE A 1118 17.57 19.35 -26.00
N ARG A 1119 17.70 20.55 -26.57
CA ARG A 1119 18.82 20.93 -27.43
C ARG A 1119 19.11 22.43 -27.39
N VAL A 1120 20.35 22.80 -27.69
CA VAL A 1120 20.83 24.19 -27.64
C VAL A 1120 21.65 24.54 -28.88
N LYS A 1121 21.56 25.78 -29.31
CA LYS A 1121 22.38 26.39 -30.37
C LYS A 1121 23.00 27.66 -29.82
N GLU A 1122 24.32 27.80 -29.89
CA GLU A 1122 25.02 29.06 -29.58
C GLU A 1122 24.82 30.07 -30.71
N LEU A 1123 24.67 31.36 -30.39
CA LEU A 1123 24.37 32.45 -31.35
C LEU A 1123 25.55 33.37 -31.60
#